data_AF-A0A6Q2X7M0-F1
#
_entry.id   AF-A0A6Q2X7M0-F1
#
_cell.length_a   1.000
_cell.length_b   1.000
_cell.length_c   1.000
_cell.angle_alpha   90.00
_cell.angle_beta   90.00
_cell.angle_gamma   90.00
#
_symmetry.space_group_name_H-M   'P 1'
#
loop_
_entity.id
_entity.type
_entity.pdbx_description
1 polymer ?
#
loop_
_entity_poly.entity_id
_entity_poly.type
_entity_poly.pdbx_seq_one_letter_code
_entity_poly.pdbx_strand_id
1 'polypeptide(L)'
;NGGILNRTGQVMREFGRVYKQQYAVALFNSVRFDIEGGAGPQSQLLHRQDPLEDSSIFSGSLFQYLEENKKWRNRFVFVAHERGLHPKGTISCAGYKALTSMDEYLELVDASLPGIKAKVGSGPFVKCATQFPLILWHPYARNHYFCVLTEKEQKKWHAVLQDCVRHSNNGLSEECRVQSPAFTDAVRLHRQAQGNYGTWDMMCGAPPQILANLVMETLHPELRSLIGPRLKGKMQQRQRNWMLISDVVYKQVLSQTQAQYKTLVQACEAETPRLDAALRTDMDQIITSKEHVSGKIRALVLPRAEQLLRSSVKPYVSSILEALMEPTSRGFSEVRDVFFRELVEFSKNTLNGGGKAKLGEHMEKISILAFHPVKMQSCYEKVEQLNLEGLQQRFDLFSPSVFIQRAQILMREQMDNAVYTFEQLLYQSLEAEGQAGEDLCKTIERCQDRVLKKYDYDSSTVRKKFFREALLQIIIPYMLKQLAPSCSPELPRFQELIFEDFSRFILVNNVFEEVVLQSVSKDIMMAVKEAAVQRKHNLYRDSMILTNSDPNLHLLGNNPSVDWATQFGGGEEGPEGKRRQVVSMIQLDDMGPLPYDEANLLGPNDMVRGTELLGALVQSQHLSFVWPSALGGRSRYILDCSNFSDE
;
A
#
# COMPACT_ATOMS: atom_id res chain seq x y z
N ASN A 1 -2.02 1.38 -31.89
CA ASN A 1 -2.75 0.25 -31.27
C ASN A 1 -2.05 -1.10 -31.46
N GLY A 2 -1.79 -1.57 -32.69
CA GLY A 2 -1.16 -2.89 -32.92
C GLY A 2 0.20 -3.10 -32.24
N GLY A 3 1.09 -2.10 -32.26
CA GLY A 3 2.39 -2.18 -31.58
C GLY A 3 2.30 -2.25 -30.05
N ILE A 4 1.36 -1.50 -29.44
CA ILE A 4 1.12 -1.51 -27.99
C ILE A 4 0.61 -2.87 -27.55
N LEU A 5 -0.42 -3.40 -28.22
CA LEU A 5 -1.00 -4.71 -27.89
C LEU A 5 0.03 -5.85 -27.99
N ASN A 6 0.88 -5.81 -29.02
CA ASN A 6 1.92 -6.81 -29.22
C ASN A 6 2.99 -6.73 -28.11
N ARG A 7 3.45 -5.51 -27.77
CA ARG A 7 4.44 -5.32 -26.69
C ARG A 7 3.91 -5.78 -25.34
N THR A 8 2.69 -5.40 -24.98
CA THR A 8 2.02 -5.88 -23.76
C THR A 8 1.90 -7.40 -23.76
N GLY A 9 1.47 -8.01 -24.87
CA GLY A 9 1.35 -9.47 -24.99
C GLY A 9 2.69 -10.20 -24.89
N GLN A 10 3.79 -9.61 -25.38
CA GLN A 10 5.13 -10.17 -25.25
C GLN A 10 5.57 -10.22 -23.78
N VAL A 11 5.47 -9.08 -23.07
CA VAL A 11 5.85 -8.99 -21.66
C VAL A 11 5.00 -9.94 -20.81
N MET A 12 3.69 -9.97 -21.04
CA MET A 12 2.78 -10.87 -20.32
C MET A 12 3.04 -12.35 -20.59
N ARG A 13 3.48 -12.74 -21.80
CA ARG A 13 3.86 -14.13 -22.10
C ARG A 13 5.13 -14.53 -21.36
N GLU A 14 6.13 -13.66 -21.33
CA GLU A 14 7.38 -13.90 -20.61
C GLU A 14 7.15 -13.97 -19.10
N PHE A 15 6.44 -12.98 -18.55
CA PHE A 15 6.00 -12.99 -17.16
C PHE A 15 5.20 -14.25 -16.84
N GLY A 16 4.20 -14.60 -17.66
CA GLY A 16 3.32 -15.74 -17.40
C GLY A 16 4.06 -17.08 -17.38
N ARG A 17 5.12 -17.23 -18.18
CA ARG A 17 5.99 -18.42 -18.12
C ARG A 17 6.70 -18.51 -16.77
N VAL A 18 7.28 -17.40 -16.30
CA VAL A 18 7.99 -17.36 -15.01
C VAL A 18 7.00 -17.52 -13.86
N TYR A 19 5.85 -16.87 -13.90
CA TYR A 19 4.80 -16.96 -12.88
C TYR A 19 4.34 -18.39 -12.65
N LYS A 20 4.08 -19.17 -13.71
CA LYS A 20 3.72 -20.59 -13.59
C LYS A 20 4.79 -21.43 -12.88
N GLN A 21 6.06 -21.15 -13.15
CA GLN A 21 7.18 -21.82 -12.50
C GLN A 21 7.24 -21.42 -11.01
N GLN A 22 7.16 -20.12 -10.71
CA GLN A 22 7.21 -19.62 -9.34
C GLN A 22 5.97 -20.02 -8.51
N TYR A 23 4.81 -20.22 -9.15
CA TYR A 23 3.60 -20.69 -8.48
C TYR A 23 3.80 -22.08 -7.85
N ALA A 24 4.40 -23.01 -8.60
CA ALA A 24 4.70 -24.35 -8.09
C ALA A 24 5.74 -24.32 -6.95
N VAL A 25 6.76 -23.47 -7.05
CA VAL A 25 7.76 -23.27 -5.99
C VAL A 25 7.15 -22.64 -4.74
N ALA A 26 6.30 -21.62 -4.89
CA ALA A 26 5.60 -20.98 -3.79
C ALA A 26 4.63 -21.96 -3.10
N LEU A 27 3.92 -22.78 -3.87
CA LEU A 27 3.08 -23.85 -3.34
C LEU A 27 3.90 -24.88 -2.55
N PHE A 28 5.04 -25.34 -3.07
CA PHE A 28 5.96 -26.21 -2.34
C PHE A 28 6.36 -25.60 -0.98
N ASN A 29 6.77 -24.32 -0.97
CA ASN A 29 7.18 -23.64 0.25
C ASN A 29 6.02 -23.48 1.25
N SER A 30 4.81 -23.17 0.77
CA SER A 30 3.62 -23.05 1.63
C SER A 30 3.25 -24.40 2.26
N VAL A 31 3.14 -25.46 1.45
CA VAL A 31 2.78 -26.80 1.94
C VAL A 31 3.82 -27.33 2.92
N ARG A 32 5.11 -27.12 2.61
CA ARG A 32 6.21 -27.48 3.52
C ARG A 32 6.08 -26.76 4.87
N PHE A 33 5.82 -25.47 4.85
CA PHE A 33 5.66 -24.67 6.06
C PHE A 33 4.50 -25.16 6.94
N ASP A 34 3.38 -25.54 6.31
CA ASP A 34 2.21 -26.08 7.01
C ASP A 34 2.49 -27.46 7.62
N ILE A 35 3.26 -28.32 6.93
CA ILE A 35 3.68 -29.64 7.43
C ILE A 35 4.70 -29.52 8.57
N GLU A 36 5.67 -28.61 8.45
CA GLU A 36 6.72 -28.40 9.46
C GLU A 36 6.19 -27.63 10.71
N GLY A 37 4.93 -27.18 10.69
CA GLY A 37 4.29 -26.51 11.83
C GLY A 37 4.94 -25.17 12.18
N GLY A 38 5.34 -24.40 11.15
CA GLY A 38 6.10 -23.15 11.29
C GLY A 38 5.34 -22.00 11.96
N ALA A 39 4.80 -22.15 13.16
CA ALA A 39 4.21 -21.02 13.87
C ALA A 39 5.32 -20.02 14.29
N GLY A 40 5.25 -18.80 13.76
CA GLY A 40 6.04 -17.68 14.29
C GLY A 40 5.66 -17.37 15.74
N PRO A 41 6.46 -16.54 16.44
CA PRO A 41 6.07 -16.08 17.78
C PRO A 41 4.72 -15.38 17.72
N GLN A 42 3.81 -15.77 18.62
CA GLN A 42 2.45 -15.23 18.67
C GLN A 42 2.47 -13.74 19.05
N SER A 43 1.70 -12.93 18.31
CA SER A 43 1.47 -11.51 18.62
C SER A 43 0.80 -11.38 20.00
N GLN A 44 1.15 -10.35 20.76
CA GLN A 44 0.51 -10.07 22.05
C GLN A 44 -0.70 -9.15 21.96
N LEU A 45 -0.75 -8.33 20.92
CA LEU A 45 -1.93 -7.58 20.49
C LEU A 45 -2.85 -8.48 19.68
N LEU A 46 -4.15 -8.22 19.80
CA LEU A 46 -5.17 -8.81 18.96
C LEU A 46 -5.18 -8.17 17.59
N HIS A 47 -5.51 -8.97 16.58
CA HIS A 47 -5.62 -8.54 15.19
C HIS A 47 -7.09 -8.54 14.83
N ARG A 48 -7.56 -7.43 14.28
CA ARG A 48 -8.93 -7.26 13.83
C ARG A 48 -9.21 -8.25 12.68
N GLN A 49 -10.23 -9.10 12.82
CA GLN A 49 -10.61 -10.08 11.80
C GLN A 49 -11.62 -9.49 10.80
N ASP A 50 -12.60 -8.75 11.31
CA ASP A 50 -13.61 -8.08 10.49
C ASP A 50 -13.21 -6.63 10.19
N PRO A 51 -13.19 -6.21 8.92
CA PRO A 51 -12.97 -4.80 8.57
C PRO A 51 -13.95 -3.88 9.30
N LEU A 52 -13.50 -2.67 9.65
CA LEU A 52 -14.39 -1.64 10.18
C LEU A 52 -15.56 -1.40 9.23
N GLU A 53 -16.78 -1.22 9.74
CA GLU A 53 -17.97 -0.94 8.92
C GLU A 53 -17.70 0.21 7.92
N ASP A 54 -18.30 0.13 6.72
CA ASP A 54 -18.15 1.01 5.54
C ASP A 54 -18.49 2.50 5.79
N SER A 55 -17.74 3.10 6.68
CA SER A 55 -17.79 4.50 7.05
C SER A 55 -16.93 5.30 6.07
N SER A 56 -17.37 6.53 5.80
CA SER A 56 -16.61 7.43 4.92
C SER A 56 -15.42 7.91 5.74
N ILE A 57 -14.23 7.39 5.47
CA ILE A 57 -12.98 7.79 6.15
C ILE A 57 -12.82 9.30 6.10
N PHE A 58 -13.08 9.89 4.93
CA PHE A 58 -13.04 11.33 4.76
C PHE A 58 -13.95 11.82 3.63
N SER A 59 -14.51 13.02 3.74
CA SER A 59 -15.20 13.67 2.62
C SER A 59 -15.13 15.18 2.71
N GLY A 60 -15.25 15.84 1.56
CA GLY A 60 -15.31 17.29 1.50
C GLY A 60 -15.33 17.82 0.07
N SER A 61 -15.35 19.14 -0.06
CA SER A 61 -15.37 19.82 -1.36
C SER A 61 -13.95 20.16 -1.81
N LEU A 62 -13.62 19.86 -3.05
CA LEU A 62 -12.37 20.25 -3.73
C LEU A 62 -12.70 20.96 -5.03
N PHE A 63 -11.95 21.99 -5.39
CA PHE A 63 -11.96 22.50 -6.76
C PHE A 63 -11.10 21.58 -7.61
N GLN A 64 -11.70 20.86 -8.56
CA GLN A 64 -10.98 19.99 -9.49
C GLN A 64 -10.86 20.67 -10.87
N TYR A 65 -9.68 20.61 -11.46
CA TYR A 65 -9.49 21.00 -12.86
C TYR A 65 -9.95 19.88 -13.80
N LEU A 66 -10.88 20.20 -14.69
CA LEU A 66 -11.38 19.26 -15.70
C LEU A 66 -10.68 19.50 -17.03
N GLU A 67 -10.01 18.46 -17.52
CA GLU A 67 -9.20 18.52 -18.74
C GLU A 67 -10.08 18.67 -19.99
N GLU A 68 -11.29 18.11 -19.95
CA GLU A 68 -12.23 18.03 -21.07
C GLU A 68 -12.75 19.41 -21.49
N ASN A 69 -12.97 20.30 -20.52
CA ASN A 69 -13.50 21.64 -20.76
C ASN A 69 -12.59 22.77 -20.25
N LYS A 70 -11.41 22.43 -19.71
CA LYS A 70 -10.40 23.36 -19.18
C LYS A 70 -10.95 24.30 -18.11
N LYS A 71 -11.87 23.81 -17.26
CA LYS A 71 -12.50 24.60 -16.19
C LYS A 71 -12.29 23.96 -14.83
N TRP A 72 -12.13 24.81 -13.83
CA TRP A 72 -12.24 24.42 -12.44
C TRP A 72 -13.72 24.23 -12.07
N ARG A 73 -14.01 23.13 -11.36
CA ARG A 73 -15.34 22.79 -10.87
C ARG A 73 -15.24 22.33 -9.43
N ASN A 74 -16.15 22.82 -8.60
CA ASN A 74 -16.33 22.26 -7.27
C ASN A 74 -16.87 20.82 -7.39
N ARG A 75 -16.18 19.89 -6.75
CA ARG A 75 -16.52 18.47 -6.67
C ARG A 75 -16.55 18.06 -5.21
N PHE A 76 -17.58 17.31 -4.86
CA PHE A 76 -17.62 16.64 -3.56
C PHE A 76 -16.89 15.31 -3.70
N VAL A 77 -15.78 15.19 -2.99
CA VAL A 77 -14.90 14.01 -2.99
C VAL A 77 -15.11 13.27 -1.69
N PHE A 78 -15.23 11.95 -1.78
CA PHE A 78 -15.28 11.08 -0.63
C PHE A 78 -14.26 9.95 -0.78
N VAL A 79 -13.66 9.60 0.35
CA VAL A 79 -12.75 8.46 0.54
C VAL A 79 -13.56 7.43 1.29
N ALA A 80 -13.84 6.31 0.66
CA ALA A 80 -14.62 5.23 1.24
C ALA A 80 -14.07 3.89 0.76
N HIS A 81 -14.26 2.88 1.61
CA HIS A 81 -14.30 1.49 1.16
C HIS A 81 -15.65 1.26 0.46
N GLU A 82 -15.68 0.36 -0.53
CA GLU A 82 -16.69 0.25 -1.59
C GLU A 82 -18.11 0.69 -1.20
N ARG A 83 -18.60 1.79 -1.80
CA ARG A 83 -20.00 2.17 -1.68
C ARG A 83 -20.72 1.90 -2.98
N GLY A 84 -21.91 1.29 -2.90
CA GLY A 84 -22.91 1.23 -3.98
C GLY A 84 -23.47 2.59 -4.44
N LEU A 85 -22.76 3.69 -4.17
CA LEU A 85 -23.03 4.99 -4.77
C LEU A 85 -22.54 4.99 -6.22
N HIS A 86 -23.23 5.69 -7.12
CA HIS A 86 -22.77 5.86 -8.51
C HIS A 86 -21.97 7.16 -8.62
N PRO A 87 -20.64 7.15 -8.44
CA PRO A 87 -19.84 8.34 -8.64
C PRO A 87 -19.79 8.73 -10.12
N LYS A 88 -19.50 10.01 -10.38
CA LYS A 88 -19.15 10.52 -11.71
C LYS A 88 -17.78 10.04 -12.19
N GLY A 89 -16.95 9.52 -11.28
CA GLY A 89 -15.66 8.94 -11.59
C GLY A 89 -14.95 8.46 -10.33
N THR A 90 -14.02 7.55 -10.55
CA THR A 90 -13.25 6.86 -9.52
C THR A 90 -11.77 7.05 -9.82
N ILE A 91 -10.96 7.36 -8.80
CA ILE A 91 -9.51 7.50 -8.93
C ILE A 91 -8.86 6.47 -8.01
N SER A 92 -8.20 5.47 -8.59
CA SER A 92 -7.28 4.61 -7.84
C SER A 92 -5.97 5.36 -7.63
N CYS A 93 -5.49 5.42 -6.39
CA CYS A 93 -4.30 6.19 -6.00
C CYS A 93 -2.99 5.38 -6.06
N ALA A 94 -3.02 4.14 -6.55
CA ALA A 94 -1.83 3.30 -6.66
C ALA A 94 -0.78 3.95 -7.59
N GLY A 95 0.47 4.02 -7.13
CA GLY A 95 1.60 4.58 -7.88
C GLY A 95 1.61 6.11 -7.99
N TYR A 96 0.64 6.81 -7.40
CA TYR A 96 0.61 8.27 -7.39
C TYR A 96 1.54 8.87 -6.32
N LYS A 97 1.90 10.14 -6.52
CA LYS A 97 2.52 11.01 -5.51
C LYS A 97 1.62 12.22 -5.28
N ALA A 98 1.35 12.55 -4.01
CA ALA A 98 0.58 13.72 -3.62
C ALA A 98 1.52 14.91 -3.39
N LEU A 99 1.37 15.95 -4.20
CA LEU A 99 2.19 17.17 -4.18
C LEU A 99 1.34 18.37 -3.73
N THR A 100 1.98 19.34 -3.08
CA THR A 100 1.35 20.57 -2.60
C THR A 100 1.83 21.83 -3.34
N SER A 101 2.79 21.67 -4.27
CA SER A 101 3.36 22.76 -5.06
C SER A 101 3.27 22.49 -6.57
N MET A 102 2.99 23.55 -7.34
CA MET A 102 3.08 23.50 -8.80
C MET A 102 4.54 23.44 -9.27
N ASP A 103 5.48 24.00 -8.50
CA ASP A 103 6.90 24.00 -8.89
C ASP A 103 7.48 22.59 -8.82
N GLU A 104 7.22 21.85 -7.73
CA GLU A 104 7.57 20.43 -7.60
C GLU A 104 6.96 19.58 -8.74
N TYR A 105 5.72 19.88 -9.09
CA TYR A 105 5.07 19.22 -10.22
C TYR A 105 5.77 19.51 -11.55
N LEU A 106 6.12 20.77 -11.81
CA LEU A 106 6.78 21.17 -13.05
C LEU A 106 8.18 20.54 -13.17
N GLU A 107 8.93 20.40 -12.08
CA GLU A 107 10.23 19.69 -12.08
C GLU A 107 10.09 18.24 -12.54
N LEU A 108 9.07 17.52 -12.05
CA LEU A 108 8.78 16.14 -12.48
C LEU A 108 8.36 16.08 -13.96
N VAL A 109 7.62 17.10 -14.42
CA VAL A 109 7.15 17.20 -15.79
C VAL A 109 8.26 17.58 -16.78
N ASP A 110 9.24 18.37 -16.35
CA ASP A 110 10.37 18.76 -17.19
C ASP A 110 11.24 17.57 -17.57
N ALA A 111 11.32 16.56 -16.71
CA ALA A 111 11.94 15.27 -17.02
C ALA A 111 11.13 14.39 -18.00
N SER A 112 9.88 14.74 -18.34
CA SER A 112 9.00 13.87 -19.12
C SER A 112 9.40 13.73 -20.59
N LEU A 113 9.98 14.77 -21.22
CA LEU A 113 10.35 14.83 -22.64
C LEU A 113 11.84 15.25 -22.84
N PRO A 114 12.81 14.44 -22.38
CA PRO A 114 14.22 14.78 -22.45
C PRO A 114 14.69 14.85 -23.91
N GLY A 115 15.58 15.81 -24.20
CA GLY A 115 16.18 15.99 -25.52
C GLY A 115 15.28 16.68 -26.56
N ILE A 116 14.02 16.97 -26.24
CA ILE A 116 13.11 17.68 -27.16
C ILE A 116 13.32 19.19 -27.04
N LYS A 117 13.83 19.81 -28.10
CA LYS A 117 13.98 21.27 -28.17
C LYS A 117 12.65 21.91 -28.61
N ALA A 118 12.07 22.74 -27.75
CA ALA A 118 10.90 23.55 -28.06
C ALA A 118 11.00 24.91 -27.37
N LYS A 119 10.34 25.93 -27.92
CA LYS A 119 10.23 27.23 -27.24
C LYS A 119 9.49 27.05 -25.91
N VAL A 120 10.07 27.55 -24.83
CA VAL A 120 9.44 27.58 -23.51
C VAL A 120 8.23 28.53 -23.58
N GLY A 121 7.06 28.04 -23.16
CA GLY A 121 5.85 28.83 -23.00
C GLY A 121 5.90 29.70 -21.75
N SER A 122 5.08 30.76 -21.75
CA SER A 122 5.08 31.81 -20.75
C SER A 122 4.24 31.48 -19.51
N GLY A 123 4.15 30.20 -19.12
CA GLY A 123 3.43 29.78 -17.91
C GLY A 123 3.07 28.28 -17.87
N PRO A 124 2.62 27.78 -16.71
CA PRO A 124 2.15 26.40 -16.56
C PRO A 124 0.89 26.17 -17.41
N PHE A 125 0.69 24.93 -17.87
CA PHE A 125 -0.49 24.60 -18.69
C PHE A 125 -1.78 24.48 -17.86
N VAL A 126 -1.68 24.47 -16.53
CA VAL A 126 -2.79 24.62 -15.58
C VAL A 126 -2.51 25.83 -14.69
N LYS A 127 -3.43 26.80 -14.68
CA LYS A 127 -3.40 27.91 -13.72
C LYS A 127 -4.30 27.54 -12.54
N CYS A 128 -3.72 27.45 -11.35
CA CYS A 128 -4.46 27.12 -10.12
C CYS A 128 -5.53 28.17 -9.82
N ALA A 129 -6.69 27.71 -9.36
CA ALA A 129 -7.78 28.61 -8.95
C ALA A 129 -7.48 29.32 -7.62
N THR A 130 -6.60 28.74 -6.79
CA THR A 130 -6.19 29.25 -5.48
C THR A 130 -4.68 29.10 -5.31
N GLN A 131 -4.13 29.63 -4.21
CA GLN A 131 -2.71 29.51 -3.85
C GLN A 131 -2.34 28.15 -3.24
N PHE A 132 -3.33 27.29 -2.98
CA PHE A 132 -3.17 26.04 -2.25
C PHE A 132 -3.51 24.83 -3.15
N PRO A 133 -2.62 24.45 -4.08
CA PRO A 133 -2.86 23.32 -4.98
C PRO A 133 -2.63 21.97 -4.28
N LEU A 134 -3.30 20.96 -4.79
CA LEU A 134 -3.07 19.55 -4.44
C LEU A 134 -3.02 18.78 -5.75
N ILE A 135 -1.91 18.12 -6.02
CA ILE A 135 -1.67 17.45 -7.31
C ILE A 135 -1.36 15.99 -7.06
N LEU A 136 -2.13 15.10 -7.69
CA LEU A 136 -1.80 13.69 -7.77
C LEU A 136 -1.03 13.47 -9.08
N TRP A 137 0.26 13.22 -8.95
CA TRP A 137 1.16 12.91 -10.06
C TRP A 137 1.35 11.41 -10.19
N HIS A 138 1.28 10.86 -11.41
CA HIS A 138 1.64 9.48 -11.71
C HIS A 138 2.53 9.45 -12.97
N PRO A 139 3.54 8.57 -13.05
CA PRO A 139 4.47 8.55 -14.20
C PRO A 139 3.79 8.16 -15.53
N TYR A 140 2.77 7.30 -15.47
CA TYR A 140 2.05 6.77 -16.65
C TYR A 140 0.59 7.25 -16.79
N ALA A 141 -0.22 7.17 -15.73
CA ALA A 141 -1.63 7.55 -15.71
C ALA A 141 -1.86 9.08 -15.72
N ARG A 142 -3.14 9.48 -15.87
CA ARG A 142 -3.57 10.88 -15.79
C ARG A 142 -3.23 11.52 -14.45
N ASN A 143 -2.62 12.70 -14.52
CA ASN A 143 -2.43 13.56 -13.36
C ASN A 143 -3.75 14.27 -12.98
N HIS A 144 -4.00 14.43 -11.68
CA HIS A 144 -5.17 15.13 -11.18
C HIS A 144 -4.77 16.41 -10.45
N TYR A 145 -5.49 17.50 -10.71
CA TYR A 145 -5.22 18.80 -10.11
C TYR A 145 -6.42 19.26 -9.30
N PHE A 146 -6.16 19.57 -8.04
CA PHE A 146 -7.12 20.09 -7.09
C PHE A 146 -6.63 21.42 -6.50
N CYS A 147 -7.55 22.19 -5.94
CA CYS A 147 -7.30 23.43 -5.20
C CYS A 147 -8.27 23.52 -4.01
N VAL A 148 -7.78 24.10 -2.91
CA VAL A 148 -8.54 24.41 -1.69
C VAL A 148 -8.39 25.88 -1.31
N LEU A 149 -9.21 26.37 -0.39
CA LEU A 149 -9.26 27.80 -0.08
C LEU A 149 -8.24 28.22 0.98
N THR A 150 -7.81 27.29 1.84
CA THR A 150 -6.92 27.58 2.97
C THR A 150 -5.76 26.59 3.07
N GLU A 151 -4.67 27.03 3.69
CA GLU A 151 -3.51 26.17 4.00
C GLU A 151 -3.89 25.01 4.92
N LYS A 152 -4.79 25.24 5.89
CA LYS A 152 -5.29 24.20 6.81
C LYS A 152 -6.03 23.09 6.05
N GLU A 153 -6.87 23.45 5.09
CA GLU A 153 -7.52 22.48 4.20
C GLU A 153 -6.50 21.75 3.32
N GLN A 154 -5.45 22.44 2.85
CA GLN A 154 -4.42 21.84 2.01
C GLN A 154 -3.66 20.77 2.76
N LYS A 155 -3.19 21.07 3.97
CA LYS A 155 -2.49 20.10 4.84
C LYS A 155 -3.38 18.89 5.14
N LYS A 156 -4.65 19.13 5.45
CA LYS A 156 -5.63 18.07 5.75
C LYS A 156 -5.84 17.15 4.55
N TRP A 157 -6.13 17.71 3.38
CA TRP A 157 -6.35 16.93 2.17
C TRP A 157 -5.08 16.29 1.64
N HIS A 158 -3.91 16.90 1.83
CA HIS A 158 -2.63 16.30 1.49
C HIS A 158 -2.40 15.01 2.28
N ALA A 159 -2.61 15.05 3.60
CA ALA A 159 -2.53 13.85 4.45
C ALA A 159 -3.54 12.77 4.01
N VAL A 160 -4.78 13.16 3.71
CA VAL A 160 -5.79 12.23 3.17
C VAL A 160 -5.34 11.57 1.86
N LEU A 161 -4.78 12.36 0.92
CA LEU A 161 -4.30 11.84 -0.35
C LEU A 161 -3.08 10.93 -0.19
N GLN A 162 -2.13 11.27 0.70
CA GLN A 162 -1.00 10.42 1.05
C GLN A 162 -1.46 9.08 1.64
N ASP A 163 -2.48 9.11 2.49
CA ASP A 163 -3.10 7.90 3.05
C ASP A 163 -3.76 7.04 1.96
N CYS A 164 -4.49 7.66 1.02
CA CYS A 164 -5.09 6.95 -0.11
C CYS A 164 -4.03 6.28 -0.98
N VAL A 165 -2.92 6.98 -1.27
CA VAL A 165 -1.77 6.45 -2.01
C VAL A 165 -1.16 5.26 -1.26
N ARG A 166 -0.86 5.41 0.03
CA ARG A 166 -0.25 4.36 0.84
C ARG A 166 -1.12 3.11 0.90
N HIS A 167 -2.43 3.29 1.10
CA HIS A 167 -3.38 2.19 1.14
C HIS A 167 -3.45 1.48 -0.23
N SER A 168 -3.60 2.25 -1.32
CA SER A 168 -3.66 1.69 -2.68
C SER A 168 -2.35 1.01 -3.10
N ASN A 169 -1.20 1.50 -2.62
CA ASN A 169 0.09 0.89 -2.93
C ASN A 169 0.23 -0.51 -2.30
N ASN A 170 -0.42 -0.77 -1.16
CA ASN A 170 -0.42 -2.05 -0.46
C ASN A 170 -1.43 -3.05 -1.05
N GLY A 171 -1.39 -3.24 -2.37
CA GLY A 171 -2.36 -4.06 -3.12
C GLY A 171 -2.04 -5.55 -3.24
N LEU A 172 -0.98 -6.02 -2.56
CA LEU A 172 -0.64 -7.43 -2.48
C LEU A 172 -0.95 -7.94 -1.07
N SER A 173 -1.78 -8.97 -0.97
CA SER A 173 -2.10 -9.59 0.32
C SER A 173 -0.90 -10.39 0.85
N GLU A 174 -0.52 -10.15 2.10
CA GLU A 174 0.52 -10.93 2.81
C GLU A 174 -0.01 -12.29 3.30
N GLU A 175 -1.33 -12.44 3.39
CA GLU A 175 -1.99 -13.69 3.80
C GLU A 175 -1.97 -14.74 2.70
N CYS A 176 -1.91 -14.31 1.43
CA CYS A 176 -1.83 -15.22 0.30
C CYS A 176 -0.42 -15.82 0.15
N ARG A 177 -0.19 -16.98 0.79
CA ARG A 177 1.11 -17.66 0.87
C ARG A 177 1.63 -18.23 -0.45
N VAL A 178 0.80 -18.30 -1.50
CA VAL A 178 1.19 -18.87 -2.80
C VAL A 178 1.19 -17.82 -3.90
N GLN A 179 0.06 -17.17 -4.18
CA GLN A 179 -0.04 -16.26 -5.33
C GLN A 179 0.84 -15.02 -5.16
N SER A 180 0.87 -14.40 -3.97
CA SER A 180 1.66 -13.17 -3.74
C SER A 180 3.17 -13.41 -3.85
N PRO A 181 3.78 -14.43 -3.19
CA PRO A 181 5.18 -14.76 -3.42
C PRO A 181 5.47 -15.12 -4.87
N ALA A 182 4.65 -15.95 -5.51
CA ALA A 182 4.84 -16.32 -6.92
C ALA A 182 4.81 -15.10 -7.85
N PHE A 183 3.92 -14.14 -7.57
CA PHE A 183 3.78 -12.92 -8.35
C PHE A 183 5.00 -12.00 -8.18
N THR A 184 5.37 -11.71 -6.94
CA THR A 184 6.50 -10.82 -6.62
C THR A 184 7.83 -11.38 -7.12
N ASP A 185 8.07 -12.69 -6.96
CA ASP A 185 9.25 -13.35 -7.52
C ASP A 185 9.25 -13.35 -9.05
N ALA A 186 8.10 -13.56 -9.70
CA ALA A 186 8.02 -13.52 -11.16
C ALA A 186 8.31 -12.11 -11.72
N VAL A 187 7.81 -11.05 -11.08
CA VAL A 187 8.14 -9.67 -11.44
C VAL A 187 9.64 -9.41 -11.24
N ARG A 188 10.19 -9.80 -10.09
CA ARG A 188 11.61 -9.63 -9.76
C ARG A 188 12.52 -10.33 -10.77
N LEU A 189 12.25 -11.61 -11.06
CA LEU A 189 13.03 -12.40 -12.02
C LEU A 189 12.93 -11.84 -13.45
N HIS A 190 11.75 -11.35 -13.85
CA HIS A 190 11.57 -10.69 -15.14
C HIS A 190 12.45 -9.44 -15.25
N ARG A 191 12.47 -8.59 -14.20
CA ARG A 191 13.30 -7.38 -14.18
C ARG A 191 14.80 -7.71 -14.12
N GLN A 192 15.20 -8.72 -13.35
CA GLN A 192 16.59 -9.18 -13.29
C GLN A 192 17.11 -9.69 -14.64
N ALA A 193 16.27 -10.37 -15.43
CA ALA A 193 16.62 -10.80 -16.78
C ALA A 193 16.94 -9.62 -17.72
N GLN A 194 16.43 -8.43 -17.40
CA GLN A 194 16.71 -7.16 -18.11
C GLN A 194 17.86 -6.36 -17.47
N GLY A 195 18.56 -6.93 -16.47
CA GLY A 195 19.65 -6.26 -15.76
C GLY A 195 19.19 -5.33 -14.63
N ASN A 196 17.90 -5.27 -14.35
CA ASN A 196 17.33 -4.42 -13.29
C ASN A 196 17.26 -5.21 -11.97
N TYR A 197 18.26 -5.01 -11.12
CA TYR A 197 18.31 -5.55 -9.75
C TYR A 197 17.90 -4.49 -8.74
N GLY A 198 17.31 -4.91 -7.61
CA GLY A 198 17.00 -4.04 -6.48
C GLY A 198 15.50 -3.80 -6.30
N THR A 199 15.18 -2.91 -5.35
CA THR A 199 13.82 -2.46 -5.09
C THR A 199 13.24 -1.68 -6.27
N TRP A 200 11.91 -1.60 -6.33
CA TRP A 200 11.21 -0.93 -7.43
C TRP A 200 10.04 -0.12 -6.92
N ASP A 201 10.08 1.19 -7.12
CA ASP A 201 9.04 2.11 -6.65
C ASP A 201 7.66 1.81 -7.27
N MET A 202 7.62 1.21 -8.47
CA MET A 202 6.37 0.86 -9.16
C MET A 202 5.85 -0.56 -8.83
N MET A 203 6.44 -1.21 -7.82
CA MET A 203 5.96 -2.45 -7.19
C MET A 203 4.78 -2.14 -6.24
N CYS A 204 3.80 -1.38 -6.72
CA CYS A 204 2.69 -0.84 -5.94
C CYS A 204 1.36 -0.96 -6.68
N GLY A 205 0.29 -1.20 -5.93
CA GLY A 205 -1.05 -1.47 -6.47
C GLY A 205 -1.40 -2.96 -6.49
N ALA A 206 -2.55 -3.27 -7.06
CA ALA A 206 -2.98 -4.64 -7.32
C ALA A 206 -2.14 -5.28 -8.44
N PRO A 207 -2.09 -6.63 -8.56
CA PRO A 207 -1.27 -7.31 -9.55
C PRO A 207 -1.42 -6.79 -11.00
N PRO A 208 -2.63 -6.49 -11.53
CA PRO A 208 -2.77 -5.92 -12.87
C PRO A 208 -2.10 -4.55 -13.05
N GLN A 209 -2.12 -3.70 -12.02
CA GLN A 209 -1.51 -2.37 -12.02
C GLN A 209 0.01 -2.47 -12.04
N ILE A 210 0.57 -3.38 -11.23
CA ILE A 210 2.01 -3.67 -11.20
C ILE A 210 2.46 -4.20 -12.57
N LEU A 211 1.71 -5.12 -13.18
CA LEU A 211 2.02 -5.62 -14.51
C LEU A 211 1.92 -4.51 -15.57
N ALA A 212 0.95 -3.61 -15.46
CA ALA A 212 0.87 -2.45 -16.33
C ALA A 212 2.10 -1.55 -16.18
N ASN A 213 2.56 -1.32 -14.95
CA ASN A 213 3.79 -0.58 -14.68
C ASN A 213 5.02 -1.27 -15.30
N LEU A 214 5.07 -2.60 -15.26
CA LEU A 214 6.16 -3.40 -15.81
C LEU A 214 6.22 -3.28 -17.35
N VAL A 215 5.06 -3.32 -18.01
CA VAL A 215 4.98 -3.07 -19.45
C VAL A 215 5.38 -1.63 -19.78
N MET A 216 4.90 -0.66 -19.00
CA MET A 216 5.21 0.75 -19.23
C MET A 216 6.69 1.09 -19.00
N GLU A 217 7.41 0.39 -18.12
CA GLU A 217 8.85 0.59 -17.88
C GLU A 217 9.66 0.52 -19.19
N THR A 218 9.30 -0.36 -20.11
CA THR A 218 9.94 -0.50 -21.43
C THR A 218 9.21 0.23 -22.55
N LEU A 219 7.87 0.15 -22.58
CA LEU A 219 7.05 0.74 -23.65
C LEU A 219 7.05 2.27 -23.62
N HIS A 220 7.05 2.88 -22.43
CA HIS A 220 6.93 4.34 -22.29
C HIS A 220 8.14 5.09 -22.90
N PRO A 221 9.42 4.72 -22.63
CA PRO A 221 10.57 5.32 -23.32
C PRO A 221 10.55 5.13 -24.85
N GLU A 222 10.16 3.95 -25.33
CA GLU A 222 10.06 3.65 -26.77
C GLU A 222 9.04 4.57 -27.46
N LEU A 223 7.81 4.63 -26.92
CA LEU A 223 6.76 5.51 -27.43
C LEU A 223 7.16 6.99 -27.33
N ARG A 224 7.85 7.37 -26.25
CA ARG A 224 8.33 8.75 -26.07
C ARG A 224 9.28 9.16 -27.18
N SER A 225 10.22 8.29 -27.55
CA SER A 225 11.17 8.56 -28.63
C SER A 225 10.48 8.72 -30.00
N LEU A 226 9.43 7.93 -30.25
CA LEU A 226 8.71 7.92 -31.52
C LEU A 226 7.74 9.08 -31.66
N ILE A 227 7.01 9.40 -30.59
CA ILE A 227 5.89 10.36 -30.59
C ILE A 227 6.39 11.76 -30.20
N GLY A 228 7.30 11.85 -29.24
CA GLY A 228 7.79 13.12 -28.69
C GLY A 228 8.18 14.15 -29.76
N PRO A 229 9.03 13.81 -30.74
CA PRO A 229 9.42 14.73 -31.82
C PRO A 229 8.26 15.23 -32.69
N ARG A 230 7.15 14.47 -32.74
CA ARG A 230 5.97 14.77 -33.56
C ARG A 230 4.95 15.65 -32.83
N LEU A 231 5.12 15.88 -31.53
CA LEU A 231 4.23 16.73 -30.74
C LEU A 231 4.36 18.20 -31.16
N LYS A 232 3.22 18.86 -31.40
CA LYS A 232 3.16 20.26 -31.82
C LYS A 232 2.96 21.20 -30.62
N GLY A 233 3.46 22.43 -30.75
CA GLY A 233 3.30 23.49 -29.75
C GLY A 233 4.57 23.82 -28.96
N LYS A 234 4.43 24.71 -27.97
CA LYS A 234 5.46 25.07 -26.98
C LYS A 234 5.72 23.88 -26.04
N MET A 235 6.83 23.91 -25.30
CA MET A 235 7.27 22.79 -24.45
C MET A 235 6.15 22.29 -23.51
N GLN A 236 5.48 23.18 -22.78
CA GLN A 236 4.41 22.82 -21.85
C GLN A 236 3.21 22.18 -22.55
N GLN A 237 2.88 22.61 -23.77
CA GLN A 237 1.80 21.99 -24.54
C GLN A 237 2.19 20.58 -25.01
N ARG A 238 3.46 20.37 -25.36
CA ARG A 238 3.97 19.04 -25.72
C ARG A 238 3.96 18.11 -24.51
N GLN A 239 4.45 18.57 -23.36
CA GLN A 239 4.42 17.80 -22.10
C GLN A 239 2.99 17.41 -21.72
N ARG A 240 2.04 18.37 -21.78
CA ARG A 240 0.62 18.08 -21.55
C ARG A 240 0.07 17.03 -22.51
N ASN A 241 0.32 17.20 -23.82
CA ASN A 241 -0.13 16.23 -24.83
C ASN A 241 0.49 14.85 -24.59
N TRP A 242 1.77 14.81 -24.18
CA TRP A 242 2.46 13.57 -23.84
C TRP A 242 1.79 12.86 -22.66
N MET A 243 1.43 13.57 -21.58
CA MET A 243 0.73 12.97 -20.45
C MET A 243 -0.63 12.39 -20.84
N LEU A 244 -1.39 13.07 -21.71
CA LEU A 244 -2.68 12.55 -22.19
C LEU A 244 -2.50 11.28 -23.03
N ILE A 245 -1.47 11.23 -23.86
CA ILE A 245 -1.12 10.04 -24.63
C ILE A 245 -0.71 8.91 -23.67
N SER A 246 0.13 9.21 -22.69
CA SER A 246 0.59 8.24 -21.67
C SER A 246 -0.58 7.64 -20.90
N ASP A 247 -1.56 8.45 -20.48
CA ASP A 247 -2.77 7.98 -19.79
C ASP A 247 -3.59 7.00 -20.63
N VAL A 248 -3.83 7.33 -21.91
CA VAL A 248 -4.59 6.45 -22.81
C VAL A 248 -3.85 5.13 -23.04
N VAL A 249 -2.53 5.18 -23.19
CA VAL A 249 -1.69 3.97 -23.32
C VAL A 249 -1.75 3.15 -22.03
N TYR A 250 -1.59 3.78 -20.87
CA TYR A 250 -1.62 3.11 -19.57
C TYR A 250 -2.95 2.39 -19.34
N LYS A 251 -4.09 3.05 -19.62
CA LYS A 251 -5.42 2.43 -19.51
C LYS A 251 -5.59 1.23 -20.43
N GLN A 252 -5.09 1.33 -21.66
CA GLN A 252 -5.13 0.22 -22.60
C GLN A 252 -4.28 -0.96 -22.11
N VAL A 253 -3.06 -0.68 -21.64
CA VAL A 253 -2.15 -1.69 -21.06
C VAL A 253 -2.80 -2.34 -19.84
N LEU A 254 -3.34 -1.55 -18.91
CA LEU A 254 -3.98 -2.02 -17.69
C LEU A 254 -5.17 -2.96 -17.97
N SER A 255 -6.05 -2.59 -18.91
CA SER A 255 -7.16 -3.45 -19.31
C SER A 255 -6.68 -4.79 -19.87
N GLN A 256 -5.61 -4.78 -20.65
CA GLN A 256 -5.03 -5.99 -21.22
C GLN A 256 -4.31 -6.85 -20.17
N THR A 257 -3.52 -6.25 -19.27
CA THR A 257 -2.84 -6.98 -18.19
C THR A 257 -3.85 -7.59 -17.22
N GLN A 258 -4.94 -6.88 -16.91
CA GLN A 258 -6.02 -7.40 -16.07
C GLN A 258 -6.65 -8.66 -16.67
N ALA A 259 -7.06 -8.62 -17.95
CA ALA A 259 -7.66 -9.77 -18.61
C ALA A 259 -6.69 -10.97 -18.67
N GLN A 260 -5.44 -10.74 -19.09
CA GLN A 260 -4.46 -11.81 -19.24
C GLN A 260 -3.99 -12.40 -17.91
N TYR A 261 -3.85 -11.56 -16.88
CA TYR A 261 -3.49 -12.02 -15.53
C TYR A 261 -4.60 -12.87 -14.92
N LYS A 262 -5.87 -12.45 -15.05
CA LYS A 262 -7.01 -13.23 -14.58
C LYS A 262 -7.02 -14.65 -15.17
N THR A 263 -6.85 -14.77 -16.49
CA THR A 263 -6.75 -16.08 -17.16
C THR A 263 -5.54 -16.90 -16.68
N LEU A 264 -4.41 -16.24 -16.43
CA LEU A 264 -3.19 -16.90 -15.94
C LEU A 264 -3.38 -17.48 -14.53
N VAL A 265 -3.97 -16.71 -13.62
CA VAL A 265 -4.27 -17.14 -12.24
C VAL A 265 -5.22 -18.34 -12.24
N GLN A 266 -6.33 -18.24 -12.98
CA GLN A 266 -7.29 -19.33 -13.12
C GLN A 266 -6.65 -20.62 -13.65
N ALA A 267 -5.71 -20.51 -14.59
CA ALA A 267 -4.98 -21.66 -15.10
C ALA A 267 -4.05 -22.29 -14.06
N CYS A 268 -3.41 -21.50 -13.19
CA CYS A 268 -2.58 -22.02 -12.10
C CYS A 268 -3.44 -22.67 -11.01
N GLU A 269 -4.53 -22.04 -10.60
CA GLU A 269 -5.46 -22.57 -9.58
C GLU A 269 -6.07 -23.91 -9.99
N ALA A 270 -6.41 -24.06 -11.28
CA ALA A 270 -6.89 -25.34 -11.81
C ALA A 270 -5.85 -26.47 -11.68
N GLU A 271 -4.55 -26.15 -11.67
CA GLU A 271 -3.48 -27.15 -11.47
C GLU A 271 -3.14 -27.39 -9.99
N THR A 272 -3.56 -26.51 -9.08
CA THR A 272 -3.17 -26.55 -7.65
C THR A 272 -3.49 -27.88 -6.97
N PRO A 273 -4.68 -28.48 -7.08
CA PRO A 273 -4.99 -29.74 -6.40
C PRO A 273 -4.07 -30.89 -6.84
N ARG A 274 -3.71 -30.93 -8.13
CA ARG A 274 -2.80 -31.95 -8.68
C ARG A 274 -1.38 -31.76 -8.16
N LEU A 275 -0.92 -30.51 -8.08
CA LEU A 275 0.40 -30.19 -7.55
C LEU A 275 0.50 -30.48 -6.05
N ASP A 276 -0.51 -30.10 -5.27
CA ASP A 276 -0.58 -30.36 -3.82
C ASP A 276 -0.56 -31.87 -3.51
N ALA A 277 -1.31 -32.67 -4.27
CA ALA A 277 -1.31 -34.13 -4.11
C ALA A 277 0.08 -34.75 -4.37
N ALA A 278 0.79 -34.29 -5.41
CA ALA A 278 2.15 -34.74 -5.70
C ALA A 278 3.12 -34.29 -4.59
N LEU A 279 3.01 -33.04 -4.14
CA LEU A 279 3.83 -32.48 -3.06
C LEU A 279 3.69 -33.25 -1.75
N ARG A 280 2.47 -33.57 -1.33
CA ARG A 280 2.22 -34.32 -0.09
C ARG A 280 2.68 -35.78 -0.16
N THR A 281 2.74 -36.34 -1.36
CA THR A 281 3.19 -37.72 -1.58
C THR A 281 4.71 -37.82 -1.52
N ASP A 282 5.41 -36.88 -2.17
CA ASP A 282 6.86 -36.94 -2.40
C ASP A 282 7.66 -35.86 -1.64
N MET A 283 7.10 -35.27 -0.58
CA MET A 283 7.68 -34.10 0.11
C MET A 283 9.14 -34.34 0.54
N ASP A 284 9.42 -35.47 1.19
CA ASP A 284 10.75 -35.79 1.71
C ASP A 284 11.76 -36.03 0.57
N GLN A 285 11.33 -36.66 -0.52
CA GLN A 285 12.14 -36.90 -1.70
C GLN A 285 12.47 -35.58 -2.42
N ILE A 286 11.49 -34.68 -2.54
CA ILE A 286 11.69 -33.35 -3.10
C ILE A 286 12.66 -32.54 -2.23
N ILE A 287 12.50 -32.55 -0.90
CA ILE A 287 13.41 -31.87 0.03
C ILE A 287 14.83 -32.43 -0.10
N THR A 288 14.97 -33.76 -0.14
CA THR A 288 16.27 -34.44 -0.28
C THR A 288 16.95 -34.09 -1.60
N SER A 289 16.19 -34.10 -2.71
CA SER A 289 16.68 -33.70 -4.03
C SER A 289 17.10 -32.22 -4.04
N LYS A 290 16.30 -31.34 -3.44
CA LYS A 290 16.61 -29.91 -3.32
C LYS A 290 17.88 -29.67 -2.51
N GLU A 291 18.08 -30.35 -1.38
CA GLU A 291 19.30 -30.20 -0.58
C GLU A 291 20.52 -30.75 -1.31
N HIS A 292 20.39 -31.84 -2.08
CA HIS A 292 21.48 -32.35 -2.92
C HIS A 292 21.95 -31.31 -3.93
N VAL A 293 21.01 -30.72 -4.69
CA VAL A 293 21.30 -29.68 -5.68
C VAL A 293 21.86 -28.43 -5.00
N SER A 294 21.27 -28.03 -3.87
CA SER A 294 21.74 -26.93 -3.02
C SER A 294 23.18 -27.12 -2.59
N GLY A 295 23.57 -28.32 -2.13
CA GLY A 295 24.95 -28.63 -1.76
C GLY A 295 25.96 -28.45 -2.91
N LYS A 296 25.58 -28.84 -4.14
CA LYS A 296 26.42 -28.67 -5.33
C LYS A 296 26.55 -27.20 -5.75
N ILE A 297 25.46 -26.45 -5.74
CA ILE A 297 25.47 -25.01 -6.03
C ILE A 297 26.22 -24.25 -4.94
N ARG A 298 26.04 -24.60 -3.67
CA ARG A 298 26.75 -24.03 -2.52
C ARG A 298 28.26 -24.16 -2.66
N ALA A 299 28.76 -25.32 -3.10
CA ALA A 299 30.20 -25.52 -3.34
C ALA A 299 30.77 -24.55 -4.40
N LEU A 300 29.98 -24.20 -5.41
CA LEU A 300 30.36 -23.22 -6.44
C LEU A 300 30.28 -21.77 -5.92
N VAL A 301 29.19 -21.43 -5.25
CA VAL A 301 28.81 -20.03 -4.96
C VAL A 301 29.46 -19.51 -3.69
N LEU A 302 29.55 -20.34 -2.66
CA LEU A 302 29.92 -19.90 -1.30
C LEU A 302 31.30 -19.23 -1.23
N PRO A 303 32.37 -19.74 -1.86
CA PRO A 303 33.68 -19.08 -1.82
C PRO A 303 33.64 -17.64 -2.38
N ARG A 304 32.89 -17.44 -3.46
CA ARG A 304 32.73 -16.13 -4.12
C ARG A 304 31.83 -15.21 -3.30
N ALA A 305 30.72 -15.75 -2.77
CA ALA A 305 29.78 -15.02 -1.93
C ALA A 305 30.42 -14.56 -0.62
N GLU A 306 31.21 -15.40 0.05
CA GLU A 306 31.92 -15.04 1.28
C GLU A 306 32.98 -13.95 1.05
N GLN A 307 33.70 -14.02 -0.07
CA GLN A 307 34.65 -12.97 -0.43
C GLN A 307 33.92 -11.62 -0.61
N LEU A 308 32.84 -11.61 -1.40
CA LEU A 308 32.02 -10.42 -1.64
C LEU A 308 31.41 -9.88 -0.34
N LEU A 309 30.92 -10.77 0.52
CA LEU A 309 30.35 -10.44 1.81
C LEU A 309 31.38 -9.73 2.70
N ARG A 310 32.60 -10.27 2.81
CA ARG A 310 33.67 -9.69 3.62
C ARG A 310 34.15 -8.34 3.08
N SER A 311 34.32 -8.21 1.76
CA SER A 311 34.90 -7.01 1.16
C SER A 311 33.91 -5.86 1.00
N SER A 312 32.68 -6.16 0.61
CA SER A 312 31.77 -5.17 0.03
C SER A 312 30.44 -5.01 0.76
N VAL A 313 30.03 -5.99 1.57
CA VAL A 313 28.74 -5.95 2.27
C VAL A 313 28.93 -5.69 3.77
N LYS A 314 29.67 -6.56 4.46
CA LYS A 314 29.86 -6.54 5.92
C LYS A 314 30.27 -5.17 6.48
N PRO A 315 31.16 -4.38 5.84
CA PRO A 315 31.53 -3.05 6.34
C PRO A 315 30.36 -2.05 6.42
N TYR A 316 29.28 -2.26 5.65
CA TYR A 316 28.17 -1.30 5.54
C TYR A 316 26.90 -1.77 6.26
N VAL A 317 26.81 -3.04 6.68
CA VAL A 317 25.60 -3.59 7.33
C VAL A 317 25.17 -2.75 8.53
N SER A 318 26.10 -2.38 9.41
CA SER A 318 25.80 -1.56 10.59
C SER A 318 25.30 -0.16 10.22
N SER A 319 25.91 0.48 9.21
CA SER A 319 25.51 1.81 8.75
C SER A 319 24.12 1.80 8.09
N ILE A 320 23.83 0.79 7.27
CA ILE A 320 22.51 0.62 6.64
C ILE A 320 21.46 0.39 7.74
N LEU A 321 21.77 -0.50 8.68
CA LEU A 321 20.88 -0.83 9.79
C LEU A 321 20.58 0.40 10.65
N GLU A 322 21.57 1.20 11.01
CA GLU A 322 21.37 2.41 11.81
C GLU A 322 20.50 3.45 11.07
N ALA A 323 20.76 3.66 9.78
CA ALA A 323 19.97 4.55 8.94
C ALA A 323 18.50 4.13 8.86
N LEU A 324 18.22 2.82 8.85
CA LEU A 324 16.86 2.27 8.91
C LEU A 324 16.24 2.38 10.32
N MET A 325 17.01 2.06 11.36
CA MET A 325 16.52 1.92 12.73
C MET A 325 16.06 3.25 13.32
N GLU A 326 16.82 4.32 13.13
CA GLU A 326 16.57 5.60 13.79
C GLU A 326 15.23 6.25 13.39
N PRO A 327 14.94 6.54 12.10
CA PRO A 327 13.67 7.10 11.68
C PRO A 327 12.48 6.15 11.94
N THR A 328 12.67 4.84 11.73
CA THR A 328 11.62 3.85 11.97
C THR A 328 11.25 3.79 13.45
N SER A 329 12.23 3.69 14.35
CA SER A 329 11.97 3.58 15.79
C SER A 329 11.31 4.84 16.34
N ARG A 330 11.70 6.02 15.85
CA ARG A 330 11.00 7.28 16.19
C ARG A 330 9.54 7.28 15.74
N GLY A 331 9.24 6.76 14.56
CA GLY A 331 7.85 6.64 14.10
C GLY A 331 7.02 5.70 14.97
N PHE A 332 7.54 4.53 15.35
CA PHE A 332 6.83 3.63 16.27
C PHE A 332 6.71 4.19 17.69
N SER A 333 7.65 4.99 18.16
CA SER A 333 7.50 5.73 19.42
C SER A 333 6.39 6.78 19.33
N GLU A 334 6.31 7.51 18.21
CA GLU A 334 5.23 8.48 17.98
C GLU A 334 3.85 7.80 17.90
N VAL A 335 3.74 6.62 17.29
CA VAL A 335 2.50 5.80 17.30
C VAL A 335 2.06 5.52 18.74
N ARG A 336 3.00 5.09 19.60
CA ARG A 336 2.74 4.83 21.02
C ARG A 336 2.23 6.07 21.74
N ASP A 337 2.83 7.23 21.47
CA ASP A 337 2.51 8.49 22.12
C ASP A 337 1.18 9.07 21.63
N VAL A 338 0.86 8.95 20.34
CA VAL A 338 -0.45 9.28 19.77
C VAL A 338 -1.52 8.40 20.43
N PHE A 339 -1.34 7.08 20.47
CA PHE A 339 -2.28 6.17 21.12
C PHE A 339 -2.52 6.54 22.59
N PHE A 340 -1.44 6.79 23.34
CA PHE A 340 -1.54 7.21 24.74
C PHE A 340 -2.33 8.51 24.90
N ARG A 341 -1.99 9.54 24.14
CA ARG A 341 -2.62 10.86 24.22
C ARG A 341 -4.11 10.81 23.86
N GLU A 342 -4.47 10.07 22.81
CA GLU A 342 -5.85 9.92 22.36
C GLU A 342 -6.71 9.17 23.38
N LEU A 343 -6.15 8.15 24.05
CA LEU A 343 -6.86 7.45 25.13
C LEU A 343 -6.98 8.28 26.41
N VAL A 344 -6.01 9.16 26.71
CA VAL A 344 -6.14 10.14 27.81
C VAL A 344 -7.27 11.13 27.51
N GLU A 345 -7.38 11.58 26.26
CA GLU A 345 -8.47 12.46 25.83
C GLU A 345 -9.83 11.74 25.87
N PHE A 346 -9.88 10.49 25.40
CA PHE A 346 -11.05 9.60 25.50
C PHE A 346 -11.52 9.45 26.96
N SER A 347 -10.61 9.21 27.89
CA SER A 347 -10.92 9.10 29.33
C SER A 347 -11.53 10.40 29.87
N LYS A 348 -10.90 11.55 29.59
CA LYS A 348 -11.40 12.88 30.00
C LYS A 348 -12.78 13.19 29.42
N ASN A 349 -12.99 12.90 28.14
CA ASN A 349 -14.24 13.16 27.44
C ASN A 349 -15.38 12.29 27.98
N THR A 350 -15.09 11.03 28.31
CA THR A 350 -16.06 10.12 28.93
C THR A 350 -16.47 10.59 30.33
N LEU A 351 -15.53 11.12 31.12
CA LEU A 351 -15.81 11.72 32.44
C LEU A 351 -16.66 12.99 32.34
N ASN A 352 -16.32 13.90 31.43
CA ASN A 352 -17.01 15.19 31.28
C ASN A 352 -18.32 15.10 30.49
N GLY A 353 -18.49 14.04 29.69
CA GLY A 353 -19.55 13.94 28.67
C GLY A 353 -20.83 13.23 29.10
N GLY A 354 -20.92 12.65 30.31
CA GLY A 354 -22.09 11.89 30.77
C GLY A 354 -21.81 10.41 31.11
N GLY A 355 -20.54 10.04 31.31
CA GLY A 355 -20.16 8.69 31.76
C GLY A 355 -20.41 7.61 30.71
N LYS A 356 -20.86 6.42 31.15
CA LYS A 356 -21.04 5.23 30.30
C LYS A 356 -21.97 5.46 29.10
N ALA A 357 -22.90 6.42 29.15
CA ALA A 357 -23.89 6.68 28.09
C ALA A 357 -23.32 7.32 26.81
N LYS A 358 -22.10 7.87 26.84
CA LYS A 358 -21.38 8.38 25.65
C LYS A 358 -20.14 7.57 25.29
N LEU A 359 -19.89 6.49 26.02
CA LEU A 359 -18.72 5.64 25.81
C LEU A 359 -18.68 5.08 24.40
N GLY A 360 -19.83 4.67 23.85
CA GLY A 360 -19.92 4.14 22.50
C GLY A 360 -19.55 5.17 21.40
N GLU A 361 -20.05 6.41 21.51
CA GLU A 361 -19.71 7.49 20.56
C GLU A 361 -18.21 7.83 20.60
N HIS A 362 -17.62 7.84 21.79
CA HIS A 362 -16.19 8.09 21.93
C HIS A 362 -15.35 6.91 21.43
N MET A 363 -15.82 5.67 21.62
CA MET A 363 -15.15 4.47 21.13
C MET A 363 -15.17 4.40 19.61
N GLU A 364 -16.27 4.79 18.96
CA GLU A 364 -16.35 4.87 17.49
C GLU A 364 -15.23 5.76 16.92
N LYS A 365 -14.95 6.91 17.57
CA LYS A 365 -13.85 7.82 17.16
C LYS A 365 -12.46 7.21 17.38
N ILE A 366 -12.28 6.43 18.45
CA ILE A 366 -11.01 5.76 18.75
C ILE A 366 -10.79 4.56 17.83
N SER A 367 -11.84 3.82 17.47
CA SER A 367 -11.79 2.63 16.60
C SER A 367 -11.17 2.92 15.24
N ILE A 368 -11.38 4.13 14.71
CA ILE A 368 -10.84 4.58 13.43
C ILE A 368 -9.48 5.29 13.54
N LEU A 369 -8.87 5.36 14.72
CA LEU A 369 -7.66 6.17 14.97
C LEU A 369 -6.50 5.80 14.02
N ALA A 370 -6.31 4.50 13.76
CA ALA A 370 -5.30 4.01 12.81
C ALA A 370 -5.50 4.56 11.38
N PHE A 371 -6.72 4.90 11.02
CA PHE A 371 -7.10 5.41 9.70
C PHE A 371 -7.36 6.92 9.71
N HIS A 372 -7.09 7.61 10.83
CA HIS A 372 -7.31 9.03 10.93
C HIS A 372 -6.14 9.81 10.28
N PRO A 373 -6.34 10.45 9.11
CA PRO A 373 -5.25 10.92 8.26
C PRO A 373 -4.40 12.01 8.92
N VAL A 374 -4.99 12.85 9.76
CA VAL A 374 -4.24 13.93 10.44
C VAL A 374 -3.54 13.47 11.72
N LYS A 375 -4.09 12.48 12.43
CA LYS A 375 -3.57 12.04 13.74
C LYS A 375 -2.38 11.10 13.57
N MET A 376 -2.42 10.27 12.52
CA MET A 376 -1.32 9.38 12.16
C MET A 376 -0.19 10.07 11.40
N GLN A 377 -0.41 11.28 10.89
CA GLN A 377 0.59 11.98 10.06
C GLN A 377 1.91 12.20 10.79
N SER A 378 1.89 12.59 12.07
CA SER A 378 3.12 12.82 12.84
C SER A 378 3.97 11.55 12.95
N CYS A 379 3.35 10.37 12.97
CA CYS A 379 4.02 9.08 12.97
C CYS A 379 4.74 8.85 11.64
N TYR A 380 4.03 9.09 10.53
CA TYR A 380 4.51 8.87 9.18
C TYR A 380 5.66 9.79 8.79
N GLU A 381 5.61 11.07 9.20
CA GLU A 381 6.65 12.06 8.96
C GLU A 381 8.01 11.68 9.58
N LYS A 382 8.02 10.92 10.68
CA LYS A 382 9.29 10.48 11.31
C LYS A 382 10.11 9.58 10.37
N VAL A 383 9.43 8.73 9.61
CA VAL A 383 10.10 7.77 8.71
C VAL A 383 10.38 8.35 7.34
N GLU A 384 9.73 9.45 6.95
CA GLU A 384 10.08 10.19 5.73
C GLU A 384 11.50 10.78 5.78
N GLN A 385 12.08 10.92 6.98
CA GLN A 385 13.48 11.31 7.19
C GLN A 385 14.48 10.18 6.88
N LEU A 386 14.01 8.99 6.48
CA LEU A 386 14.87 7.88 6.10
C LEU A 386 15.73 8.27 4.89
N ASN A 387 17.04 8.35 5.12
CA ASN A 387 18.01 8.62 4.08
C ASN A 387 19.04 7.48 3.99
N LEU A 388 19.22 6.95 2.77
CA LEU A 388 20.22 5.93 2.44
C LEU A 388 21.29 6.49 1.48
N GLU A 389 21.44 7.81 1.42
CA GLU A 389 22.44 8.50 0.61
C GLU A 389 23.86 7.98 0.89
N GLY A 390 24.68 7.90 -0.16
CA GLY A 390 26.01 7.29 -0.12
C GLY A 390 26.02 5.75 -0.17
N LEU A 391 24.98 5.09 0.34
CA LEU A 391 24.76 3.64 0.19
C LEU A 391 24.07 3.30 -1.13
N GLN A 392 23.24 4.22 -1.63
CA GLN A 392 22.52 4.09 -2.91
C GLN A 392 23.42 3.77 -4.09
N GLN A 393 24.52 4.52 -4.27
CA GLN A 393 25.46 4.28 -5.38
C GLN A 393 26.22 2.95 -5.24
N ARG A 394 26.37 2.44 -4.01
CA ARG A 394 27.16 1.22 -3.75
C ARG A 394 26.33 -0.05 -3.93
N PHE A 395 25.06 0.00 -3.53
CA PHE A 395 24.12 -1.11 -3.59
C PHE A 395 23.12 -1.00 -4.74
N ASP A 396 23.33 -0.05 -5.66
CA ASP A 396 22.41 0.27 -6.76
C ASP A 396 20.95 0.52 -6.30
N LEU A 397 20.78 1.15 -5.13
CA LEU A 397 19.45 1.51 -4.63
C LEU A 397 19.03 2.83 -5.25
N PHE A 398 17.89 2.83 -5.95
CA PHE A 398 17.36 4.04 -6.59
C PHE A 398 16.62 4.95 -5.62
N SER A 399 15.96 4.41 -4.59
CA SER A 399 15.03 5.15 -3.73
C SER A 399 14.76 4.41 -2.41
N PRO A 400 14.67 5.11 -1.26
CA PRO A 400 14.24 4.52 0.00
C PRO A 400 12.72 4.37 0.10
N SER A 401 11.95 4.80 -0.91
CA SER A 401 10.49 4.95 -0.82
C SER A 401 9.74 3.67 -0.43
N VAL A 402 10.19 2.52 -0.92
CA VAL A 402 9.60 1.20 -0.60
C VAL A 402 9.69 0.92 0.90
N PHE A 403 10.83 1.24 1.52
CA PHE A 403 11.03 1.05 2.97
C PHE A 403 10.21 2.04 3.80
N ILE A 404 10.11 3.29 3.34
CA ILE A 404 9.27 4.31 3.98
C ILE A 404 7.81 3.85 3.97
N GLN A 405 7.29 3.45 2.81
CA GLN A 405 5.91 3.00 2.67
C GLN A 405 5.63 1.77 3.54
N ARG A 406 6.52 0.76 3.50
CA ARG A 406 6.36 -0.45 4.34
C ARG A 406 6.38 -0.13 5.83
N ALA A 407 7.29 0.74 6.29
CA ALA A 407 7.33 1.15 7.69
C ALA A 407 6.05 1.89 8.12
N GLN A 408 5.51 2.78 7.27
CA GLN A 408 4.26 3.49 7.54
C GLN A 408 3.05 2.52 7.59
N ILE A 409 3.02 1.51 6.73
CA ILE A 409 1.98 0.45 6.77
C ILE A 409 2.05 -0.32 8.09
N LEU A 410 3.25 -0.76 8.50
CA LEU A 410 3.45 -1.46 9.77
C LEU A 410 3.06 -0.60 10.99
N MET A 411 3.34 0.71 10.95
CA MET A 411 2.89 1.65 11.99
C MET A 411 1.36 1.71 12.08
N ARG A 412 0.67 1.74 10.94
CA ARG A 412 -0.80 1.72 10.88
C ARG A 412 -1.37 0.42 11.45
N GLU A 413 -0.82 -0.73 11.03
CA GLU A 413 -1.22 -2.05 11.53
C GLU A 413 -1.03 -2.15 13.05
N GLN A 414 0.10 -1.67 13.58
CA GLN A 414 0.32 -1.69 15.04
C GLN A 414 -0.62 -0.74 15.80
N MET A 415 -0.98 0.41 15.23
CA MET A 415 -2.00 1.29 15.81
C MET A 415 -3.38 0.60 15.84
N ASP A 416 -3.80 -0.02 14.73
CA ASP A 416 -5.10 -0.72 14.67
C ASP A 416 -5.15 -1.90 15.65
N ASN A 417 -4.08 -2.71 15.69
CA ASN A 417 -3.96 -3.80 16.66
C ASN A 417 -4.01 -3.29 18.12
N ALA A 418 -3.38 -2.15 18.42
CA ALA A 418 -3.42 -1.55 19.76
C ALA A 418 -4.84 -1.07 20.12
N VAL A 419 -5.50 -0.37 19.20
CA VAL A 419 -6.87 0.13 19.36
C VAL A 419 -7.85 -1.04 19.52
N TYR A 420 -7.77 -2.06 18.67
CA TYR A 420 -8.62 -3.24 18.75
C TYR A 420 -8.39 -4.02 20.04
N THR A 421 -7.14 -4.19 20.47
CA THR A 421 -6.85 -4.82 21.76
C THR A 421 -7.42 -4.02 22.93
N PHE A 422 -7.31 -2.69 22.89
CA PHE A 422 -7.89 -1.81 23.91
C PHE A 422 -9.41 -1.96 23.97
N GLU A 423 -10.07 -1.93 22.82
CA GLU A 423 -11.52 -2.12 22.67
C GLU A 423 -11.97 -3.42 23.36
N GLN A 424 -11.35 -4.54 23.02
CA GLN A 424 -11.69 -5.86 23.58
C GLN A 424 -11.41 -5.95 25.09
N LEU A 425 -10.27 -5.41 25.55
CA LEU A 425 -9.93 -5.43 26.98
C LEU A 425 -10.85 -4.54 27.81
N LEU A 426 -11.23 -3.38 27.27
CA LEU A 426 -12.16 -2.48 27.95
C LEU A 426 -13.53 -3.11 28.04
N TYR A 427 -14.02 -3.69 26.93
CA TYR A 427 -15.30 -4.39 26.89
C TYR A 427 -15.38 -5.50 27.96
N GLN A 428 -14.39 -6.38 27.98
CA GLN A 428 -14.30 -7.47 28.96
C GLN A 428 -14.26 -6.95 30.40
N SER A 429 -13.52 -5.86 30.65
CA SER A 429 -13.42 -5.27 31.98
C SER A 429 -14.77 -4.68 32.42
N LEU A 430 -15.53 -4.08 31.50
CA LEU A 430 -16.86 -3.53 31.78
C LEU A 430 -17.92 -4.62 32.02
N GLU A 431 -17.86 -5.75 31.31
CA GLU A 431 -18.72 -6.91 31.56
C GLU A 431 -18.45 -7.51 32.95
N ALA A 432 -17.17 -7.65 33.33
CA ALA A 432 -16.78 -8.17 34.64
C ALA A 432 -17.13 -7.20 35.79
N GLU A 433 -17.08 -5.89 35.56
CA GLU A 433 -17.40 -4.84 36.54
C GLU A 433 -18.90 -4.61 36.76
N GLY A 434 -19.79 -5.35 36.08
CA GLY A 434 -21.24 -5.33 36.31
C GLY A 434 -21.69 -5.62 37.76
N GLN A 435 -20.76 -5.94 38.67
CA GLN A 435 -20.98 -6.24 40.09
C GLN A 435 -20.12 -5.43 41.09
N ALA A 436 -19.17 -4.58 40.66
CA ALA A 436 -18.34 -3.79 41.58
C ALA A 436 -18.00 -2.42 40.96
N GLY A 437 -18.42 -1.35 41.62
CA GLY A 437 -18.24 0.04 41.17
C GLY A 437 -16.79 0.54 41.24
N GLU A 438 -15.91 0.03 40.37
CA GLU A 438 -14.64 0.71 40.08
C GLU A 438 -14.87 1.98 39.25
N ASP A 439 -13.95 2.94 39.42
CA ASP A 439 -13.90 4.19 38.67
C ASP A 439 -13.50 3.90 37.22
N LEU A 440 -14.41 4.19 36.27
CA LEU A 440 -14.22 3.99 34.83
C LEU A 440 -12.89 4.57 34.32
N CYS A 441 -12.42 5.68 34.90
CA CYS A 441 -11.12 6.26 34.56
C CYS A 441 -9.98 5.28 34.86
N LYS A 442 -10.01 4.64 36.03
CA LYS A 442 -9.01 3.65 36.44
C LYS A 442 -9.06 2.40 35.58
N THR A 443 -10.24 1.97 35.17
CA THR A 443 -10.40 0.83 34.25
C THR A 443 -9.80 1.13 32.89
N ILE A 444 -10.07 2.33 32.34
CA ILE A 444 -9.48 2.80 31.08
C ILE A 444 -7.95 2.87 31.19
N GLU A 445 -7.42 3.50 32.24
CA GLU A 445 -5.97 3.61 32.49
C GLU A 445 -5.30 2.23 32.62
N ARG A 446 -5.93 1.30 33.36
CA ARG A 446 -5.45 -0.07 33.51
C ARG A 446 -5.41 -0.81 32.17
N CYS A 447 -6.45 -0.66 31.34
CA CYS A 447 -6.48 -1.25 30.00
C CYS A 447 -5.41 -0.63 29.10
N GLN A 448 -5.27 0.69 29.12
CA GLN A 448 -4.22 1.42 28.38
C GLN A 448 -2.82 0.90 28.73
N ASP A 449 -2.48 0.81 30.03
CA ASP A 449 -1.17 0.31 30.47
C ASP A 449 -0.89 -1.13 30.03
N ARG A 450 -1.91 -1.98 30.03
CA ARG A 450 -1.81 -3.36 29.54
C ARG A 450 -1.53 -3.39 28.04
N VAL A 451 -2.24 -2.58 27.26
CA VAL A 451 -2.03 -2.49 25.80
C VAL A 451 -0.66 -1.92 25.48
N LEU A 452 -0.19 -0.90 26.19
CA LEU A 452 1.14 -0.32 25.95
C LEU A 452 2.27 -1.33 26.15
N LYS A 453 2.19 -2.19 27.18
CA LYS A 453 3.17 -3.26 27.39
C LYS A 453 3.20 -4.27 26.25
N LYS A 454 2.03 -4.60 25.70
CA LYS A 454 1.88 -5.51 24.55
C LYS A 454 2.40 -4.86 23.27
N TYR A 455 2.05 -3.59 23.06
CA TYR A 455 2.53 -2.78 21.96
C TYR A 455 4.05 -2.69 21.96
N ASP A 456 4.69 -2.40 23.10
CA ASP A 456 6.14 -2.28 23.16
C ASP A 456 6.82 -3.60 22.70
N TYR A 457 6.26 -4.76 23.09
CA TYR A 457 6.74 -6.07 22.67
C TYR A 457 6.56 -6.32 21.18
N ASP A 458 5.34 -6.17 20.67
CA ASP A 458 5.00 -6.43 19.26
C ASP A 458 5.73 -5.44 18.34
N SER A 459 5.80 -4.15 18.69
CA SER A 459 6.56 -3.12 17.99
C SER A 459 8.03 -3.50 17.83
N SER A 460 8.67 -4.01 18.88
CA SER A 460 10.05 -4.49 18.80
C SER A 460 10.19 -5.69 17.84
N THR A 461 9.26 -6.65 17.91
CA THR A 461 9.27 -7.84 17.04
C THR A 461 9.08 -7.46 15.57
N VAL A 462 8.09 -6.61 15.29
CA VAL A 462 7.78 -6.08 13.95
C VAL A 462 8.97 -5.30 13.39
N ARG A 463 9.56 -4.39 14.18
CA ARG A 463 10.73 -3.60 13.72
C ARG A 463 11.95 -4.48 13.43
N LYS A 464 12.26 -5.48 14.27
CA LYS A 464 13.35 -6.44 14.00
C LYS A 464 13.14 -7.21 12.70
N LYS A 465 11.91 -7.67 12.46
CA LYS A 465 11.53 -8.34 11.20
C LYS A 465 11.71 -7.39 10.02
N PHE A 466 11.19 -6.18 10.10
CA PHE A 466 11.35 -5.15 9.07
C PHE A 466 12.83 -4.84 8.78
N PHE A 467 13.68 -4.66 9.79
CA PHE A 467 15.10 -4.38 9.58
C PHE A 467 15.82 -5.54 8.89
N ARG A 468 15.52 -6.77 9.28
CA ARG A 468 16.06 -7.96 8.63
C ARG A 468 15.64 -8.01 7.16
N GLU A 469 14.36 -7.82 6.88
CA GLU A 469 13.81 -7.84 5.52
C GLU A 469 14.37 -6.71 4.65
N ALA A 470 14.45 -5.50 5.19
CA ALA A 470 15.02 -4.35 4.49
C ALA A 470 16.51 -4.56 4.15
N LEU A 471 17.30 -5.07 5.10
CA LEU A 471 18.70 -5.42 4.85
C LEU A 471 18.83 -6.48 3.75
N LEU A 472 17.97 -7.50 3.75
CA LEU A 472 17.96 -8.52 2.71
C LEU A 472 17.57 -7.94 1.34
N GLN A 473 16.54 -7.10 1.28
CA GLN A 473 16.10 -6.44 0.05
C GLN A 473 17.15 -5.45 -0.51
N ILE A 474 18.04 -4.93 0.33
CA ILE A 474 19.17 -4.10 -0.10
C ILE A 474 20.35 -4.96 -0.58
N ILE A 475 20.73 -5.96 0.21
CA ILE A 475 21.99 -6.69 0.04
C ILE A 475 21.88 -7.78 -1.01
N ILE A 476 20.79 -8.55 -1.03
CA ILE A 476 20.65 -9.71 -1.91
C ILE A 476 20.68 -9.32 -3.39
N PRO A 477 19.93 -8.30 -3.85
CA PRO A 477 19.99 -7.94 -5.27
C PRO A 477 21.38 -7.50 -5.71
N TYR A 478 22.11 -6.77 -4.86
CA TYR A 478 23.51 -6.42 -5.10
C TYR A 478 24.38 -7.67 -5.21
N MET A 479 24.30 -8.61 -4.27
CA MET A 479 25.09 -9.84 -4.31
C MET A 479 24.77 -10.68 -5.56
N LEU A 480 23.49 -10.82 -5.91
CA LEU A 480 23.09 -11.53 -7.12
C LEU A 480 23.66 -10.89 -8.38
N LYS A 481 23.62 -9.56 -8.49
CA LYS A 481 24.20 -8.82 -9.62
C LYS A 481 25.70 -9.05 -9.76
N GLN A 482 26.44 -9.09 -8.64
CA GLN A 482 27.88 -9.31 -8.64
C GLN A 482 28.27 -10.77 -8.89
N LEU A 483 27.47 -11.73 -8.43
CA LEU A 483 27.76 -13.15 -8.55
C LEU A 483 27.31 -13.74 -9.90
N ALA A 484 26.22 -13.23 -10.48
CA ALA A 484 25.62 -13.77 -11.70
C ALA A 484 26.61 -13.92 -12.87
N PRO A 485 27.46 -12.94 -13.24
CA PRO A 485 28.40 -13.10 -14.36
C PRO A 485 29.34 -14.30 -14.21
N SER A 486 29.73 -14.63 -12.98
CA SER A 486 30.63 -15.74 -12.70
C SER A 486 29.90 -17.08 -12.50
N CYS A 487 28.69 -17.06 -11.95
CA CYS A 487 27.97 -18.26 -11.53
C CYS A 487 26.95 -18.73 -12.59
N SER A 488 26.22 -17.82 -13.24
CA SER A 488 25.12 -18.13 -14.16
C SER A 488 25.51 -19.04 -15.33
N PRO A 489 26.71 -18.93 -15.95
CA PRO A 489 27.12 -19.87 -17.01
C PRO A 489 27.28 -21.31 -16.53
N GLU A 490 27.59 -21.50 -15.24
CA GLU A 490 27.78 -22.82 -14.64
C GLU A 490 26.48 -23.42 -14.10
N LEU A 491 25.43 -22.62 -13.90
CA LEU A 491 24.16 -23.08 -13.31
C LEU A 491 23.44 -24.16 -14.13
N PRO A 492 23.32 -24.07 -15.48
CA PRO A 492 22.54 -25.03 -16.26
C PRO A 492 22.95 -26.50 -16.08
N ARG A 493 24.23 -26.78 -15.78
CA ARG A 493 24.71 -28.17 -15.56
C ARG A 493 24.07 -28.84 -14.34
N PHE A 494 23.56 -28.06 -13.38
CA PHE A 494 22.90 -28.61 -12.20
C PHE A 494 21.45 -29.03 -12.46
N GLN A 495 20.89 -28.69 -13.64
CA GLN A 495 19.56 -29.14 -14.04
C GLN A 495 19.50 -30.66 -14.19
N GLU A 496 20.60 -31.28 -14.63
CA GLU A 496 20.74 -32.74 -14.79
C GLU A 496 20.65 -33.50 -13.45
N LEU A 497 20.81 -32.80 -12.32
CA LEU A 497 20.73 -33.38 -10.97
C LEU A 497 19.29 -33.39 -10.43
N ILE A 498 18.35 -32.77 -11.13
CA ILE A 498 16.94 -32.67 -10.72
C ILE A 498 16.14 -33.71 -11.50
N PHE A 499 15.46 -34.61 -10.77
CA PHE A 499 14.52 -35.55 -11.38
C PHE A 499 13.42 -34.81 -12.13
N GLU A 500 13.02 -35.33 -13.29
CA GLU A 500 12.03 -34.69 -14.16
C GLU A 500 10.71 -34.39 -13.42
N ASP A 501 10.25 -35.34 -12.59
CA ASP A 501 9.05 -35.21 -11.77
C ASP A 501 9.12 -34.06 -10.76
N PHE A 502 10.34 -33.69 -10.32
CA PHE A 502 10.57 -32.61 -9.34
C PHE A 502 10.96 -31.27 -9.98
N SER A 503 11.18 -31.24 -11.30
CA SER A 503 11.61 -30.05 -12.04
C SER A 503 10.61 -28.87 -11.96
N ARG A 504 9.36 -29.14 -11.58
CA ARG A 504 8.34 -28.09 -11.34
C ARG A 504 8.52 -27.39 -9.99
N PHE A 505 9.10 -28.06 -9.00
CA PHE A 505 9.23 -27.57 -7.62
C PHE A 505 10.66 -27.10 -7.30
N ILE A 506 11.65 -27.62 -8.03
CA ILE A 506 13.06 -27.31 -7.83
C ILE A 506 13.58 -26.61 -9.09
N LEU A 507 13.86 -25.32 -8.97
CA LEU A 507 14.45 -24.51 -10.04
C LEU A 507 15.88 -24.13 -9.66
N VAL A 508 16.84 -24.42 -10.55
CA VAL A 508 18.26 -24.14 -10.29
C VAL A 508 18.51 -22.67 -9.92
N ASN A 509 17.86 -21.74 -10.61
CA ASN A 509 18.00 -20.30 -10.32
C ASN A 509 17.46 -19.94 -8.93
N ASN A 510 16.34 -20.52 -8.51
CA ASN A 510 15.81 -20.31 -7.16
C ASN A 510 16.77 -20.88 -6.10
N VAL A 511 17.30 -22.08 -6.31
CA VAL A 511 18.28 -22.68 -5.39
C VAL A 511 19.56 -21.83 -5.33
N PHE A 512 20.01 -21.26 -6.44
CA PHE A 512 21.12 -20.30 -6.46
C PHE A 512 20.82 -19.07 -5.60
N GLU A 513 19.66 -18.45 -5.75
CA GLU A 513 19.27 -17.29 -4.94
C GLU A 513 19.12 -17.63 -3.45
N GLU A 514 18.58 -18.81 -3.12
CA GLU A 514 18.49 -19.32 -1.76
C GLU A 514 19.88 -19.52 -1.14
N VAL A 515 20.85 -20.05 -1.89
CA VAL A 515 22.24 -20.21 -1.43
C VAL A 515 22.88 -18.85 -1.15
N VAL A 516 22.67 -17.86 -2.03
CA VAL A 516 23.14 -16.48 -1.81
C VAL A 516 22.47 -15.87 -0.58
N LEU A 517 21.15 -16.05 -0.43
CA LEU A 517 20.38 -15.63 0.74
C LEU A 517 20.95 -16.21 2.04
N GLN A 518 21.19 -17.52 2.07
CA GLN A 518 21.74 -18.23 3.21
C GLN A 518 23.14 -17.71 3.58
N SER A 519 23.96 -17.33 2.60
CA SER A 519 25.34 -16.87 2.82
C SER A 519 25.45 -15.60 3.67
N VAL A 520 24.41 -14.74 3.67
CA VAL A 520 24.40 -13.47 4.40
C VAL A 520 23.36 -13.41 5.52
N SER A 521 22.39 -14.31 5.53
CA SER A 521 21.30 -14.33 6.52
C SER A 521 21.80 -14.37 7.95
N LYS A 522 22.88 -15.12 8.23
CA LYS A 522 23.47 -15.21 9.57
C LYS A 522 24.07 -13.88 10.02
N ASP A 523 24.88 -13.22 9.20
CA ASP A 523 25.48 -11.92 9.53
C ASP A 523 24.43 -10.83 9.73
N ILE A 524 23.38 -10.79 8.91
CA ILE A 524 22.25 -9.85 9.09
C ILE A 524 21.50 -10.11 10.39
N MET A 525 21.18 -11.38 10.68
CA MET A 525 20.51 -11.75 11.93
C MET A 525 21.34 -11.37 13.16
N MET A 526 22.66 -11.61 13.10
CA MET A 526 23.58 -11.20 14.16
C MET A 526 23.63 -9.69 14.32
N ALA A 527 23.71 -8.92 13.24
CA ALA A 527 23.74 -7.45 13.30
C ALA A 527 22.47 -6.87 13.95
N VAL A 528 21.29 -7.37 13.59
CA VAL A 528 20.01 -6.95 14.20
C VAL A 528 19.96 -7.36 15.67
N LYS A 529 20.43 -8.55 16.01
CA LYS A 529 20.50 -9.03 17.40
C LYS A 529 21.44 -8.20 18.26
N GLU A 530 22.61 -7.84 17.75
CA GLU A 530 23.59 -6.98 18.42
C GLU A 530 23.03 -5.56 18.63
N ALA A 531 22.36 -4.99 17.63
CA ALA A 531 21.68 -3.70 17.76
C ALA A 531 20.59 -3.74 18.86
N ALA A 532 19.83 -4.83 18.97
CA ALA A 532 18.84 -4.98 20.03
C ALA A 532 19.44 -5.04 21.44
N VAL A 533 20.70 -5.49 21.59
CA VAL A 533 21.41 -5.50 22.88
C VAL A 533 21.78 -4.11 23.35
N GLN A 534 22.01 -3.17 22.42
CA GLN A 534 22.50 -1.81 22.71
C GLN A 534 21.43 -0.88 23.30
N ARG A 535 20.15 -1.29 23.33
CA ARG A 535 18.98 -0.54 23.88
C ARG A 535 18.72 0.86 23.31
N LYS A 536 19.56 1.37 22.39
CA LYS A 536 19.45 2.71 21.79
C LYS A 536 18.07 2.99 21.18
N HIS A 537 17.47 1.97 20.57
CA HIS A 537 16.22 2.09 19.81
C HIS A 537 15.05 1.33 20.45
N ASN A 538 15.08 1.05 21.77
CA ASN A 538 14.03 0.33 22.49
C ASN A 538 13.62 -0.99 21.80
N LEU A 539 14.60 -1.78 21.40
CA LEU A 539 14.41 -3.12 20.86
C LEU A 539 14.58 -4.14 21.99
N TYR A 540 13.64 -5.07 22.10
CA TYR A 540 13.72 -6.16 23.06
C TYR A 540 14.58 -7.30 22.54
N ARG A 541 15.35 -7.89 23.47
CA ARG A 541 16.12 -9.12 23.21
C ARG A 541 15.17 -10.27 22.92
N ASP A 542 15.57 -11.17 22.03
CA ASP A 542 14.79 -12.36 21.68
C ASP A 542 14.54 -13.29 22.88
N SER A 543 15.41 -13.21 23.91
CA SER A 543 15.26 -13.96 25.16
C SER A 543 14.15 -13.42 26.08
N MET A 544 13.60 -12.24 25.78
CA MET A 544 12.51 -11.68 26.56
C MET A 544 11.22 -12.28 26.01
N ILE A 545 10.63 -13.20 26.75
CA ILE A 545 9.27 -13.71 26.51
C ILE A 545 8.41 -13.13 27.62
N LEU A 546 7.45 -12.26 27.30
CA LEU A 546 6.48 -11.84 28.31
C LEU A 546 5.52 -13.02 28.51
N THR A 547 5.80 -13.87 29.49
CA THR A 547 4.95 -15.00 29.90
C THR A 547 3.65 -14.55 30.57
N ASN A 548 3.47 -13.23 30.78
CA ASN A 548 2.29 -12.60 31.37
C ASN A 548 1.27 -12.17 30.30
N SER A 549 1.32 -12.76 29.10
CA SER A 549 0.20 -12.67 28.15
C SER A 549 -1.04 -13.24 28.83
N ASP A 550 -2.08 -12.42 28.97
CA ASP A 550 -3.38 -12.84 29.49
C ASP A 550 -3.83 -14.11 28.74
N PRO A 551 -3.86 -15.29 29.40
CA PRO A 551 -4.00 -16.58 28.72
C PRO A 551 -5.25 -16.67 27.83
N ASN A 552 -6.27 -15.91 28.21
CA ASN A 552 -7.56 -15.87 27.54
C ASN A 552 -7.68 -14.76 26.49
N LEU A 553 -6.67 -13.91 26.29
CA LEU A 553 -6.76 -12.82 25.32
C LEU A 553 -7.03 -13.34 23.91
N HIS A 554 -6.38 -14.43 23.52
CA HIS A 554 -6.59 -15.04 22.20
C HIS A 554 -8.03 -15.51 21.98
N LEU A 555 -8.77 -15.84 23.07
CA LEU A 555 -10.18 -16.22 23.00
C LEU A 555 -11.08 -15.02 22.65
N LEU A 556 -10.65 -13.81 22.99
CA LEU A 556 -11.36 -12.57 22.64
C LEU A 556 -11.17 -12.19 21.17
N GLY A 557 -10.09 -12.66 20.53
CA GLY A 557 -9.83 -12.40 19.11
C GLY A 557 -10.82 -13.09 18.16
N ASN A 558 -11.51 -14.14 18.63
CA ASN A 558 -12.49 -14.91 17.86
C ASN A 558 -13.95 -14.45 18.10
N ASN A 559 -14.16 -13.46 18.96
CA ASN A 559 -15.50 -12.91 19.20
C ASN A 559 -15.86 -11.90 18.10
N PRO A 560 -17.14 -11.80 17.70
CA PRO A 560 -17.58 -10.78 16.75
C PRO A 560 -17.26 -9.36 17.28
N SER A 561 -17.05 -8.41 16.36
CA SER A 561 -16.79 -7.01 16.69
C SER A 561 -17.79 -6.47 17.71
N VAL A 562 -17.31 -5.74 18.72
CA VAL A 562 -18.16 -5.23 19.80
C VAL A 562 -19.06 -4.11 19.26
N ASP A 563 -20.38 -4.31 19.33
CA ASP A 563 -21.35 -3.27 18.98
C ASP A 563 -21.54 -2.29 20.15
N TRP A 564 -20.64 -1.32 20.21
CA TRP A 564 -20.67 -0.28 21.24
C TRP A 564 -21.89 0.65 21.14
N ALA A 565 -22.49 0.78 19.95
CA ALA A 565 -23.59 1.69 19.70
C ALA A 565 -24.90 1.17 20.29
N THR A 566 -25.18 -0.13 20.17
CA THR A 566 -26.40 -0.73 20.76
C THR A 566 -26.27 -0.97 22.26
N GLN A 567 -25.07 -1.26 22.76
CA GLN A 567 -24.88 -1.60 24.18
C GLN A 567 -24.66 -0.38 25.09
N PHE A 568 -24.05 0.69 24.58
CA PHE A 568 -23.71 1.88 25.36
C PHE A 568 -24.22 3.19 24.72
N GLY A 569 -25.00 3.13 23.65
CA GLY A 569 -25.70 4.27 23.08
C GLY A 569 -26.97 4.58 23.87
N GLY A 570 -27.11 5.81 24.35
CA GLY A 570 -28.33 6.25 25.05
C GLY A 570 -29.58 6.00 24.21
N GLY A 571 -30.50 5.18 24.72
CA GLY A 571 -31.75 4.84 24.05
C GLY A 571 -32.71 6.04 23.97
N GLU A 572 -33.07 6.41 22.75
CA GLU A 572 -34.37 7.00 22.45
C GLU A 572 -34.99 6.18 21.32
N GLU A 573 -36.04 5.40 21.63
CA GLU A 573 -36.95 4.83 20.65
C GLU A 573 -37.69 5.98 19.94
N GLY A 574 -37.39 6.20 18.66
CA GLY A 574 -38.08 7.13 17.77
C GLY A 574 -38.08 6.58 16.33
N PRO A 575 -39.12 6.83 15.52
CA PRO A 575 -39.59 5.89 14.50
C PRO A 575 -38.63 5.71 13.34
N GLU A 576 -38.68 4.51 12.78
CA GLU A 576 -37.91 4.02 11.63
C GLU A 576 -37.78 5.03 10.48
N GLY A 577 -36.59 5.06 9.88
CA GLY A 577 -36.38 5.60 8.54
C GLY A 577 -35.78 7.00 8.45
N LYS A 578 -34.55 7.17 8.95
CA LYS A 578 -33.54 8.11 8.40
C LYS A 578 -32.17 7.83 9.05
N ARG A 579 -31.36 6.98 8.39
CA ARG A 579 -29.95 6.79 8.73
C ARG A 579 -29.26 8.16 8.76
N ARG A 580 -28.77 8.54 9.94
CA ARG A 580 -28.08 9.82 10.17
C ARG A 580 -26.82 9.85 9.31
N GLN A 581 -26.77 10.84 8.43
CA GLN A 581 -25.59 11.19 7.66
C GLN A 581 -24.54 11.69 8.68
N VAL A 582 -23.50 10.90 8.96
CA VAL A 582 -22.37 11.37 9.78
C VAL A 582 -21.62 12.43 8.99
N VAL A 583 -21.98 13.68 9.21
CA VAL A 583 -21.19 14.84 8.81
C VAL A 583 -19.98 14.84 9.73
N SER A 584 -18.78 14.68 9.16
CA SER A 584 -17.52 14.92 9.87
C SER A 584 -17.51 16.35 10.40
N MET A 585 -17.95 16.52 11.65
CA MET A 585 -17.81 17.74 12.43
C MET A 585 -16.48 17.63 13.17
N ILE A 586 -15.39 18.03 12.51
CA ILE A 586 -14.27 18.59 13.26
C ILE A 586 -14.82 19.92 13.80
N GLN A 587 -15.11 19.99 15.10
CA GLN A 587 -15.54 21.23 15.73
C GLN A 587 -14.49 22.31 15.46
N LEU A 588 -14.94 23.39 14.81
CA LEU A 588 -14.23 24.65 14.73
C LEU A 588 -14.79 25.49 15.86
N ASP A 589 -14.00 25.71 16.91
CA ASP A 589 -14.28 26.83 17.80
C ASP A 589 -14.06 28.14 17.02
N ASP A 590 -15.02 29.05 17.19
CA ASP A 590 -15.11 30.40 16.64
C ASP A 590 -15.19 30.54 15.11
N MET A 591 -16.42 30.59 14.58
CA MET A 591 -16.80 31.50 13.47
C MET A 591 -18.32 31.77 13.52
N GLY A 592 -18.71 33.03 13.71
CA GLY A 592 -20.10 33.47 13.62
C GLY A 592 -20.70 33.36 12.20
N PRO A 593 -22.03 33.40 12.06
CA PRO A 593 -22.69 33.23 10.76
C PRO A 593 -22.45 34.43 9.85
N LEU A 594 -22.02 34.18 8.60
CA LEU A 594 -22.00 35.18 7.54
C LEU A 594 -23.28 35.10 6.68
N PRO A 595 -23.79 36.26 6.21
CA PRO A 595 -25.10 36.37 5.58
C PRO A 595 -25.08 35.89 4.13
N TYR A 596 -26.22 35.34 3.72
CA TYR A 596 -26.57 35.01 2.35
C TYR A 596 -27.48 36.11 1.81
N ASP A 597 -27.10 36.73 0.70
CA ASP A 597 -27.90 37.43 -0.32
C ASP A 597 -26.87 38.14 -1.24
N GLU A 598 -26.96 38.21 -2.56
CA GLU A 598 -28.14 38.36 -3.41
C GLU A 598 -27.78 37.92 -4.85
N ALA A 599 -28.71 37.24 -5.50
CA ALA A 599 -28.71 37.00 -6.94
C ALA A 599 -29.41 38.17 -7.66
N ASN A 600 -28.95 38.51 -8.88
CA ASN A 600 -29.67 39.11 -10.03
C ASN A 600 -28.69 39.97 -10.85
N LEU A 601 -28.71 40.11 -12.17
CA LEU A 601 -29.58 39.75 -13.31
C LEU A 601 -28.70 39.92 -14.56
N LEU A 602 -28.97 39.17 -15.64
CA LEU A 602 -29.16 39.71 -17.00
C LEU A 602 -29.59 38.55 -17.93
N GLY A 603 -30.71 38.80 -18.61
CA GLY A 603 -31.61 37.80 -19.19
C GLY A 603 -31.29 37.28 -20.59
N PRO A 604 -32.23 36.52 -21.17
CA PRO A 604 -32.04 35.68 -22.36
C PRO A 604 -32.45 36.40 -23.65
N ASN A 605 -31.73 36.11 -24.75
CA ASN A 605 -32.25 35.95 -26.12
C ASN A 605 -31.06 35.78 -27.09
N ASP A 606 -30.90 34.60 -27.69
CA ASP A 606 -31.15 34.44 -29.13
C ASP A 606 -30.93 33.00 -29.61
N MET A 607 -31.81 32.62 -30.53
CA MET A 607 -32.08 31.31 -31.11
C MET A 607 -31.18 30.99 -32.32
N VAL A 608 -30.88 29.69 -32.47
CA VAL A 608 -30.95 28.92 -33.75
C VAL A 608 -29.73 28.84 -34.71
N ARG A 609 -29.59 27.60 -35.26
CA ARG A 609 -28.74 27.05 -36.35
C ARG A 609 -27.33 26.54 -35.93
N GLY A 610 -26.94 25.30 -36.17
CA GLY A 610 -27.56 24.19 -36.92
C GLY A 610 -26.82 22.85 -36.73
N THR A 611 -27.61 21.76 -36.78
CA THR A 611 -27.47 20.60 -37.68
C THR A 611 -26.10 19.92 -37.75
N GLU A 612 -25.94 18.76 -37.11
CA GLU A 612 -26.15 17.41 -37.72
C GLU A 612 -24.99 16.94 -38.60
N LEU A 613 -24.37 15.82 -38.23
CA LEU A 613 -24.43 14.55 -39.00
C LEU A 613 -23.59 13.44 -38.33
N LEU A 614 -24.34 12.42 -37.87
CA LEU A 614 -24.10 10.95 -37.90
C LEU A 614 -22.92 10.37 -37.08
N GLY A 615 -23.12 9.41 -36.17
CA GLY A 615 -24.04 8.26 -36.19
C GLY A 615 -23.32 7.06 -36.86
N ALA A 616 -23.40 5.80 -36.45
CA ALA A 616 -24.12 5.03 -35.43
C ALA A 616 -23.35 3.67 -35.30
N LEU A 617 -23.33 2.94 -34.19
CA LEU A 617 -24.19 1.81 -33.77
C LEU A 617 -23.34 1.08 -32.69
N VAL A 618 -23.86 0.59 -31.56
CA VAL A 618 -24.81 -0.52 -31.41
C VAL A 618 -25.65 -0.32 -30.14
N GLN A 619 -26.97 -0.49 -30.28
CA GLN A 619 -27.99 -0.62 -29.23
C GLN A 619 -28.18 -2.08 -28.82
N SER A 620 -28.54 -2.31 -27.55
CA SER A 620 -29.63 -3.22 -27.12
C SER A 620 -29.71 -3.21 -25.58
N GLN A 621 -30.56 -2.35 -25.01
CA GLN A 621 -31.79 -2.68 -24.27
C GLN A 621 -31.60 -3.30 -22.88
N HIS A 622 -31.95 -2.54 -21.83
CA HIS A 622 -33.04 -2.91 -20.92
C HIS A 622 -33.58 -1.69 -20.16
N LEU A 623 -34.88 -1.79 -19.85
CA LEU A 623 -35.82 -0.75 -19.48
C LEU A 623 -35.56 0.00 -18.18
N SER A 624 -35.99 1.26 -18.20
CA SER A 624 -36.04 2.22 -17.12
C SER A 624 -37.17 1.92 -16.13
N PHE A 625 -36.91 2.10 -14.83
CA PHE A 625 -37.91 2.58 -13.88
C PHE A 625 -37.48 3.97 -13.41
N VAL A 626 -38.34 4.94 -13.66
CA VAL A 626 -38.18 6.36 -13.30
C VAL A 626 -38.66 6.55 -11.87
N TRP A 627 -37.85 7.19 -11.02
CA TRP A 627 -38.35 7.94 -9.87
C TRP A 627 -37.70 9.32 -9.81
N PRO A 628 -38.45 10.38 -9.42
CA PRO A 628 -38.12 11.74 -9.76
C PRO A 628 -37.04 12.33 -8.85
N SER A 629 -36.14 13.07 -9.49
CA SER A 629 -35.16 13.97 -8.91
C SER A 629 -35.81 15.08 -8.09
N ALA A 630 -35.51 15.12 -6.79
CA ALA A 630 -35.63 16.33 -5.97
C ALA A 630 -34.46 16.36 -4.97
N LEU A 631 -33.34 16.99 -5.39
CA LEU A 631 -32.37 17.76 -4.60
C LEU A 631 -31.11 17.98 -5.47
N GLY A 632 -30.69 19.24 -5.59
CA GLY A 632 -29.79 19.77 -6.61
C GLY A 632 -28.48 19.01 -6.85
N GLY A 633 -28.09 18.94 -8.13
CA GLY A 633 -26.96 18.17 -8.64
C GLY A 633 -25.60 18.60 -8.08
N ARG A 634 -25.09 17.85 -7.10
CA ARG A 634 -23.65 17.75 -6.82
C ARG A 634 -23.08 16.53 -7.53
N SER A 635 -22.03 16.77 -8.32
CA SER A 635 -21.23 15.72 -8.96
C SER A 635 -20.33 15.08 -7.92
N ARG A 636 -20.54 13.80 -7.61
CA ARG A 636 -19.78 13.04 -6.60
C ARG A 636 -18.64 12.26 -7.26
N TYR A 637 -17.45 12.20 -6.70
CA TYR A 637 -16.33 11.34 -7.15
C TYR A 637 -15.82 10.50 -5.98
N ILE A 638 -15.42 9.26 -6.25
CA ILE A 638 -14.78 8.34 -5.28
C ILE A 638 -13.26 8.40 -5.48
N LEU A 639 -12.51 8.59 -4.40
CA LEU A 639 -11.14 8.11 -4.35
C LEU A 639 -11.23 6.64 -3.92
N ASP A 640 -10.88 5.74 -4.83
CA ASP A 640 -10.99 4.31 -4.56
C ASP A 640 -9.80 3.87 -3.75
N CYS A 641 -10.10 3.25 -2.62
CA CYS A 641 -9.13 2.56 -1.80
C CYS A 641 -9.37 1.04 -1.84
N SER A 642 -10.30 0.51 -2.64
CA SER A 642 -10.43 -0.95 -2.73
C SER A 642 -9.26 -1.54 -3.53
N ASN A 643 -8.51 -2.43 -2.88
CA ASN A 643 -7.81 -3.49 -3.58
C ASN A 643 -8.85 -4.57 -3.78
N PHE A 644 -9.14 -4.92 -5.04
CA PHE A 644 -10.11 -5.95 -5.40
C PHE A 644 -9.92 -7.21 -4.55
N SER A 645 -10.86 -7.42 -3.63
CA SER A 645 -11.22 -8.73 -3.12
C SER A 645 -12.20 -9.34 -4.12
N ASP A 646 -11.69 -10.09 -5.08
CA ASP A 646 -12.51 -11.11 -5.75
C ASP A 646 -12.23 -12.42 -5.01
N GLU A 647 -13.16 -12.77 -4.11
CA GLU A 647 -13.37 -14.05 -3.38
C GLU A 647 -12.20 -14.68 -2.60
#